data_AF-A0A6J3B2V6-F1
#
_entry.id   AF-A0A6J3B2V6-F1
#
_cell.length_a   1.000
_cell.length_b   1.000
_cell.length_c   1.000
_cell.angle_alpha   90.00
_cell.angle_beta   90.00
_cell.angle_gamma   90.00
#
_symmetry.space_group_name_H-M   'P 1'
#
loop_
_entity.id
_entity.type
_entity.pdbx_description
1 polymer ?
#
loop_
_entity_poly.entity_id
_entity_poly.type
_entity_poly.pdbx_seq_one_letter_code
_entity_poly.pdbx_strand_id
1 'polypeptide(L)'
;MKRLKDNLYGWFRPQKNKVMDAPSGSSDNTDNVRSDPNELPSGIHHGVTHESTALPERTTGTADRTRTESYDQSQLEEVICVEPLEGPSLNNVTSVSSEGLSSEHGDLSELKEVVCAKDSNESGVEQLSSLDDDVEEQLSSLDDGDVEEQLSNLNNGDEDTKFLNLCCVVIKGIAYMIVSSFAFRVTGILLVFVDVSTIIMDLLLSNSTVYIPVEHRFVSLAAAAYFSLDVSLRVLVEGILPYFSDVFNFLDAAIVLVTLLLEVVYKAFGFTALKYVPKLTVFTRPLRLFVLLRAVNLDHQERHLEVLTRRIVSENKRRYEKDGFDLDLTYVTERIIAMSFPSSGRQSFYRNPIKEVMRFLDTKHPDHYQVYNLCSEKAYDPRYFHHRVRQYMIDDHNVPSLIEMLAFSRDVEKWMAQDEKNIIVVHCKGGKGRTGTMICAYLLASEQFTTAEDSLNYFGEQRTDKSTSNKYQGIETPSQSRFVGYFAQVKNTYNLHLPPRKILNINKFVIYSIHGVGKGDGSDLEIQIMMKRKTVFSCSASRYCKIVHDAESDTVTINVFNSPFLYDEVKVRFLSSALPRYYDNCPFYFWFHTSFIQDNRLYLSRNELDNPHKPKTWKIYDSDFAVEVCFDEIKL
;
A
#
# COMPACT_ATOMS: atom_id res chain seq x y z
N MET A 1 29.97 37.96 -9.95
CA MET A 1 30.71 37.28 -8.85
C MET A 1 31.05 38.21 -7.65
N LYS A 2 30.19 39.20 -7.31
CA LYS A 2 30.33 40.06 -6.10
C LYS A 2 28.98 40.46 -5.48
N ARG A 3 27.94 39.65 -5.72
CA ARG A 3 26.57 39.77 -5.15
C ARG A 3 26.01 38.43 -4.68
N LEU A 4 26.90 37.48 -4.38
CA LEU A 4 26.59 36.12 -3.91
C LEU A 4 27.43 35.74 -2.67
N LYS A 5 28.05 36.73 -2.00
CA LYS A 5 28.89 36.54 -0.81
C LYS A 5 28.30 37.07 0.49
N ASP A 6 27.15 37.75 0.46
CA ASP A 6 26.63 38.45 1.65
C ASP A 6 25.46 37.74 2.36
N ASN A 7 25.07 36.52 1.93
CA ASN A 7 23.97 35.75 2.56
C ASN A 7 24.39 34.41 3.20
N LEU A 8 25.68 34.23 3.51
CA LEU A 8 26.22 32.96 4.02
C LEU A 8 26.95 33.07 5.37
N TYR A 9 26.66 34.11 6.16
CA TYR A 9 27.12 34.24 7.55
C TYR A 9 25.96 34.62 8.47
N GLY A 10 25.25 33.62 8.99
CA GLY A 10 24.20 33.85 10.00
C GLY A 10 23.77 32.63 10.80
N TRP A 11 24.24 31.42 10.46
CA TRP A 11 23.71 30.17 11.01
C TRP A 11 24.75 29.36 11.79
N PHE A 12 25.50 29.99 12.70
CA PHE A 12 26.27 29.26 13.72
C PHE A 12 26.46 30.09 15.00
N ARG A 13 25.49 30.04 15.94
CA ARG A 13 25.69 29.60 17.34
C ARG A 13 24.44 29.75 18.23
N PRO A 14 24.36 28.99 19.34
CA PRO A 14 23.15 28.78 20.16
C PRO A 14 23.10 29.61 21.46
N GLN A 15 21.91 29.98 21.93
CA GLN A 15 21.60 30.37 23.34
C GLN A 15 20.11 30.08 23.61
N LYS A 16 19.73 29.23 24.59
CA LYS A 16 19.58 29.42 26.05
C LYS A 16 18.48 30.40 26.53
N ASN A 17 17.48 29.82 27.19
CA ASN A 17 16.45 30.30 28.15
C ASN A 17 16.34 31.79 28.53
N LYS A 18 15.07 32.30 28.55
CA LYS A 18 14.39 33.14 29.58
C LYS A 18 12.95 33.44 29.08
N VAL A 19 11.86 33.04 29.74
CA VAL A 19 11.17 33.61 30.94
C VAL A 19 10.52 34.99 30.71
N MET A 20 9.17 35.02 30.85
CA MET A 20 8.26 36.13 31.23
C MET A 20 8.20 37.36 30.28
N ASP A 21 7.12 38.09 30.03
CA ASP A 21 5.91 38.44 30.79
C ASP A 21 4.77 38.89 29.82
N ALA A 22 3.54 38.94 30.35
CA ALA A 22 2.41 39.68 29.77
C ALA A 22 2.62 41.20 29.83
N PRO A 23 1.82 41.99 29.08
CA PRO A 23 1.27 43.18 29.73
C PRO A 23 -0.20 43.47 29.40
N SER A 24 -0.85 43.97 30.45
CA SER A 24 -2.12 44.67 30.54
C SER A 24 -2.09 46.09 29.98
N GLY A 25 -3.25 46.61 29.54
CA GLY A 25 -3.72 47.94 29.95
C GLY A 25 -3.92 49.07 28.92
N SER A 26 -5.20 49.34 28.63
CA SER A 26 -5.87 50.68 28.56
C SER A 26 -5.68 51.50 27.27
N SER A 27 -6.64 52.29 26.76
CA SER A 27 -7.73 53.09 27.37
C SER A 27 -8.74 53.59 26.29
N ASP A 28 -9.97 53.91 26.73
CA ASP A 28 -10.92 54.97 26.24
C ASP A 28 -11.58 54.81 24.83
N ASN A 29 -12.85 55.15 24.55
CA ASN A 29 -13.91 55.90 25.25
C ASN A 29 -15.27 55.74 24.50
N THR A 30 -16.41 55.84 25.24
CA THR A 30 -17.76 56.42 24.88
C THR A 30 -18.54 55.87 23.64
N ASP A 31 -19.87 55.68 23.60
CA ASP A 31 -21.04 56.10 24.40
C ASP A 31 -22.33 55.33 23.96
N ASN A 32 -23.36 55.41 24.83
CA ASN A 32 -24.82 55.28 24.61
C ASN A 32 -25.60 53.96 24.93
N VAL A 33 -26.13 53.89 26.17
CA VAL A 33 -27.56 54.01 26.59
C VAL A 33 -28.57 53.05 25.87
N ARG A 34 -29.34 52.14 26.53
CA ARG A 34 -30.35 52.36 27.60
C ARG A 34 -30.94 51.04 28.17
N SER A 35 -31.25 51.07 29.47
CA SER A 35 -32.37 50.44 30.23
C SER A 35 -32.42 48.93 30.55
N ASP A 36 -31.96 48.63 31.76
CA ASP A 36 -32.44 47.66 32.78
C ASP A 36 -33.85 48.05 33.34
N PRO A 37 -34.55 47.32 34.27
CA PRO A 37 -33.97 46.48 35.33
C PRO A 37 -34.81 45.27 35.90
N ASN A 38 -34.23 44.65 36.95
CA ASN A 38 -34.83 44.01 38.14
C ASN A 38 -35.12 42.48 38.10
N GLU A 39 -34.84 41.68 39.14
CA GLU A 39 -34.03 41.80 40.37
C GLU A 39 -34.02 40.39 41.02
N LEU A 40 -32.89 40.04 41.65
CA LEU A 40 -32.66 38.95 42.63
C LEU A 40 -33.38 39.28 43.97
N PRO A 41 -33.42 38.45 45.07
CA PRO A 41 -32.25 37.72 45.59
C PRO A 41 -32.43 36.45 46.47
N SER A 42 -31.28 35.77 46.66
CA SER A 42 -30.72 35.18 47.90
C SER A 42 -31.48 34.16 48.80
N GLY A 43 -30.84 33.01 49.06
CA GLY A 43 -30.15 32.80 50.35
C GLY A 43 -30.58 31.65 51.29
N ILE A 44 -29.62 30.73 51.54
CA ILE A 44 -29.10 30.30 52.87
C ILE A 44 -29.73 29.11 53.68
N HIS A 45 -28.86 28.10 53.94
CA HIS A 45 -28.59 27.22 55.12
C HIS A 45 -29.59 26.22 55.79
N HIS A 46 -28.94 25.15 56.31
CA HIS A 46 -29.32 24.09 57.29
C HIS A 46 -30.09 22.88 56.73
N GLY A 47 -29.84 21.62 57.09
CA GLY A 47 -29.00 21.00 58.11
C GLY A 47 -29.76 19.85 58.80
N VAL A 48 -29.26 18.61 58.67
CA VAL A 48 -29.40 17.44 59.58
C VAL A 48 -30.78 16.75 59.73
N THR A 49 -30.86 15.44 59.44
CA THR A 49 -31.10 14.30 60.38
C THR A 49 -31.72 13.08 59.70
N HIS A 50 -31.25 11.90 60.14
CA HIS A 50 -31.73 10.55 59.86
C HIS A 50 -33.12 10.29 60.47
N GLU A 51 -33.96 9.49 59.81
CA GLU A 51 -34.75 8.47 60.51
C GLU A 51 -35.22 7.33 59.59
N SER A 52 -35.05 6.11 60.10
CA SER A 52 -35.41 4.83 59.49
C SER A 52 -36.91 4.58 59.53
N THR A 53 -37.45 3.87 58.55
CA THR A 53 -38.67 3.07 58.75
C THR A 53 -38.70 1.84 57.83
N ALA A 54 -39.32 0.80 58.36
CA ALA A 54 -39.03 -0.61 58.11
C ALA A 54 -39.71 -1.24 56.88
N LEU A 55 -39.20 -2.42 56.53
CA LEU A 55 -39.73 -3.46 55.64
C LEU A 55 -41.23 -3.77 55.87
N PRO A 56 -41.88 -4.37 54.85
CA PRO A 56 -42.35 -5.74 55.09
C PRO A 56 -41.96 -6.74 53.98
N GLU A 57 -41.93 -7.99 54.40
CA GLU A 57 -41.56 -9.19 53.67
C GLU A 57 -42.57 -9.64 52.60
N ARG A 58 -42.01 -10.09 51.47
CA ARG A 58 -42.25 -11.39 50.78
C ARG A 58 -43.65 -11.71 50.25
N THR A 59 -43.76 -11.73 48.92
CA THR A 59 -44.44 -12.82 48.21
C THR A 59 -43.71 -13.16 46.92
N THR A 60 -43.38 -14.44 46.80
CA THR A 60 -42.75 -15.13 45.67
C THR A 60 -43.65 -15.16 44.45
N GLY A 61 -43.16 -14.65 43.32
CA GLY A 61 -43.75 -14.84 42.00
C GLY A 61 -42.67 -15.27 41.02
N THR A 62 -42.71 -16.54 40.64
CA THR A 62 -41.92 -17.17 39.58
C THR A 62 -42.00 -16.37 38.29
N ALA A 63 -40.88 -15.75 37.89
CA ALA A 63 -40.70 -15.18 36.57
C ALA A 63 -39.96 -16.18 35.67
N ASP A 64 -40.60 -16.45 34.55
CA ASP A 64 -40.28 -17.38 33.49
C ASP A 64 -38.89 -17.09 32.89
N ARG A 65 -38.06 -18.13 32.78
CA ARG A 65 -36.75 -18.07 32.13
C ARG A 65 -36.97 -18.08 30.62
N THR A 66 -37.06 -16.91 30.00
CA THR A 66 -36.81 -16.79 28.57
C THR A 66 -35.32 -17.03 28.33
N ARG A 67 -35.07 -18.13 27.62
CA ARG A 67 -33.80 -18.67 27.16
C ARG A 67 -33.10 -17.62 26.29
N THR A 68 -32.17 -16.86 26.85
CA THR A 68 -31.13 -16.19 26.07
C THR A 68 -30.23 -17.26 25.50
N GLU A 69 -30.25 -17.41 24.17
CA GLU A 69 -29.27 -18.23 23.47
C GLU A 69 -27.89 -17.62 23.70
N SER A 70 -27.08 -18.31 24.52
CA SER A 70 -25.70 -17.96 24.76
C SER A 70 -24.91 -18.16 23.47
N TYR A 71 -24.36 -17.08 22.94
CA TYR A 71 -23.30 -17.16 21.94
C TYR A 71 -22.16 -18.02 22.52
N ASP A 72 -21.83 -19.10 21.81
CA ASP A 72 -20.93 -20.14 22.30
C ASP A 72 -19.49 -19.61 22.37
N GLN A 73 -18.87 -19.67 23.55
CA GLN A 73 -17.46 -19.29 23.77
C GLN A 73 -16.50 -20.12 22.89
N SER A 74 -16.93 -21.28 22.41
CA SER A 74 -16.18 -22.15 21.50
C SER A 74 -15.81 -21.48 20.16
N GLN A 75 -16.66 -20.60 19.63
CA GLN A 75 -16.44 -19.89 18.36
C GLN A 75 -15.27 -18.89 18.45
N LEU A 76 -15.02 -18.34 19.64
CA LEU A 76 -13.91 -17.42 19.87
C LEU A 76 -12.57 -18.15 19.98
N GLU A 77 -12.54 -19.36 20.52
CA GLU A 77 -11.32 -20.18 20.59
C GLU A 77 -10.94 -20.74 19.21
N GLU A 78 -11.92 -21.06 18.36
CA GLU A 78 -11.69 -21.57 16.99
C GLU A 78 -11.05 -20.52 16.06
N VAL A 79 -11.29 -19.22 16.29
CA VAL A 79 -10.64 -18.11 15.57
C VAL A 79 -9.17 -17.92 16.02
N ILE A 80 -8.82 -18.35 17.24
CA ILE A 80 -7.52 -18.08 17.88
C ILE A 80 -6.47 -19.18 17.59
N CYS A 81 -6.85 -20.31 17.01
CA CYS A 81 -5.97 -21.46 16.81
C CYS A 81 -5.71 -21.77 15.33
N VAL A 82 -4.78 -21.04 14.71
CA VAL A 82 -3.99 -21.58 13.59
C VAL A 82 -2.55 -21.70 14.06
N GLU A 83 -2.21 -22.83 14.68
CA GLU A 83 -0.81 -23.16 14.95
C GLU A 83 -0.06 -23.40 13.62
N PRO A 84 1.22 -23.00 13.51
CA PRO A 84 1.99 -23.19 12.29
C PRO A 84 2.19 -24.68 12.02
N LEU A 85 1.76 -25.13 10.84
CA LEU A 85 2.03 -26.47 10.31
C LEU A 85 3.55 -26.70 10.22
N GLU A 86 4.06 -27.65 10.99
CA GLU A 86 5.39 -28.23 10.77
C GLU A 86 5.39 -28.98 9.43
N GLY A 87 6.16 -28.49 8.46
CA GLY A 87 6.32 -29.16 7.16
C GLY A 87 7.26 -30.38 7.25
N PRO A 88 6.98 -31.49 6.55
CA PRO A 88 7.90 -32.63 6.54
C PRO A 88 9.07 -32.37 5.58
N SER A 89 10.27 -32.66 6.05
CA SER A 89 11.51 -32.73 5.26
C SER A 89 11.44 -33.85 4.22
N LEU A 90 11.75 -33.57 2.96
CA LEU A 90 12.00 -34.61 1.95
C LEU A 90 13.38 -34.43 1.31
N ASN A 91 14.30 -35.31 1.69
CA ASN A 91 15.55 -35.58 0.99
C ASN A 91 15.38 -36.83 0.11
N ASN A 92 16.09 -36.82 -1.02
CA ASN A 92 16.41 -37.91 -1.96
C ASN A 92 15.29 -38.38 -2.90
N VAL A 93 15.49 -38.22 -4.22
CA VAL A 93 15.83 -39.31 -5.16
C VAL A 93 16.53 -38.71 -6.41
N THR A 94 17.53 -39.46 -6.89
CA THR A 94 18.49 -39.26 -7.97
C THR A 94 18.01 -39.65 -9.38
N SER A 95 18.58 -38.95 -10.38
CA SER A 95 19.09 -39.40 -11.71
C SER A 95 18.20 -40.08 -12.76
N VAL A 96 18.37 -39.66 -14.03
CA VAL A 96 18.66 -40.43 -15.28
C VAL A 96 18.28 -39.52 -16.48
N SER A 97 19.21 -38.91 -17.21
CA SER A 97 19.95 -39.35 -18.43
C SER A 97 19.19 -39.23 -19.77
N SER A 98 19.96 -38.76 -20.74
CA SER A 98 19.73 -38.24 -22.11
C SER A 98 19.50 -39.26 -23.23
N GLU A 99 18.89 -38.82 -24.33
CA GLU A 99 19.10 -39.14 -25.77
C GLU A 99 17.94 -38.49 -26.57
N GLY A 100 18.00 -37.92 -27.78
CA GLY A 100 19.00 -37.74 -28.84
C GLY A 100 18.27 -37.58 -30.20
N LEU A 101 18.76 -36.69 -31.08
CA LEU A 101 18.51 -36.59 -32.55
C LEU A 101 17.12 -36.15 -33.07
N SER A 102 16.92 -35.48 -34.21
CA SER A 102 17.74 -34.80 -35.25
C SER A 102 16.83 -34.28 -36.38
N SER A 103 17.27 -33.21 -37.07
CA SER A 103 16.96 -32.77 -38.47
C SER A 103 15.51 -32.36 -38.83
N GLU A 104 15.18 -31.48 -39.79
CA GLU A 104 15.91 -30.80 -40.87
C GLU A 104 15.08 -29.58 -41.39
N HIS A 105 15.68 -28.84 -42.34
CA HIS A 105 15.35 -27.54 -42.97
C HIS A 105 13.92 -27.20 -43.46
N GLY A 106 13.65 -25.89 -43.62
CA GLY A 106 12.68 -25.40 -44.62
C GLY A 106 12.17 -23.95 -44.52
N ASP A 107 13.05 -22.98 -44.76
CA ASP A 107 12.85 -21.70 -45.48
C ASP A 107 11.75 -20.65 -45.18
N LEU A 108 12.06 -19.45 -45.63
CA LEU A 108 11.67 -18.12 -45.16
C LEU A 108 10.81 -17.39 -46.20
N SER A 109 9.55 -17.02 -45.90
CA SER A 109 8.87 -15.85 -46.48
C SER A 109 7.45 -15.63 -45.94
N GLU A 110 7.10 -14.36 -45.72
CA GLU A 110 5.75 -13.75 -45.68
C GLU A 110 5.18 -13.33 -44.30
N LEU A 111 5.61 -12.10 -43.95
CA LEU A 111 4.91 -11.04 -43.23
C LEU A 111 3.41 -10.86 -43.56
N LYS A 112 2.51 -10.91 -42.55
CA LYS A 112 1.63 -9.81 -42.05
C LYS A 112 0.31 -10.30 -41.40
N GLU A 113 -0.01 -9.63 -40.28
CA GLU A 113 -1.33 -9.37 -39.66
C GLU A 113 -2.07 -10.42 -38.79
N VAL A 114 -2.13 -10.07 -37.48
CA VAL A 114 -3.32 -9.88 -36.61
C VAL A 114 -4.18 -11.09 -36.18
N VAL A 115 -3.97 -11.46 -34.90
CA VAL A 115 -4.94 -11.70 -33.79
C VAL A 115 -5.99 -12.84 -33.87
N CYS A 116 -5.89 -13.70 -32.84
CA CYS A 116 -6.90 -14.59 -32.21
C CYS A 116 -7.28 -15.92 -32.88
N ALA A 117 -6.69 -17.02 -32.38
CA ALA A 117 -7.43 -18.17 -31.85
C ALA A 117 -6.52 -19.02 -30.93
N LYS A 118 -6.96 -19.26 -29.70
CA LYS A 118 -6.45 -20.34 -28.82
C LYS A 118 -6.96 -21.67 -29.36
N ASP A 119 -6.12 -22.70 -29.37
CA ASP A 119 -6.41 -23.95 -28.64
C ASP A 119 -5.19 -24.91 -28.56
N SER A 120 -4.89 -25.24 -27.30
CA SER A 120 -4.24 -26.41 -26.70
C SER A 120 -3.37 -27.39 -27.52
N ASN A 121 -2.10 -27.52 -27.10
CA ASN A 121 -1.58 -28.80 -26.63
C ASN A 121 -0.42 -28.59 -25.63
N GLU A 122 -0.61 -29.12 -24.42
CA GLU A 122 0.33 -29.11 -23.29
C GLU A 122 1.42 -30.18 -23.48
N SER A 123 2.68 -29.76 -23.49
CA SER A 123 3.80 -30.43 -22.80
C SER A 123 5.09 -29.65 -23.10
N GLY A 124 5.53 -28.81 -22.16
CA GLY A 124 6.78 -28.06 -22.32
C GLY A 124 6.84 -26.67 -21.69
N VAL A 125 5.97 -26.34 -20.72
CA VAL A 125 5.97 -25.04 -20.03
C VAL A 125 6.03 -25.27 -18.51
N GLU A 126 7.16 -25.78 -18.03
CA GLU A 126 7.49 -25.79 -16.59
C GLU A 126 8.97 -25.42 -16.41
N GLN A 127 9.38 -24.26 -16.93
CA GLN A 127 10.61 -23.59 -16.50
C GLN A 127 10.73 -22.10 -16.91
N LEU A 128 9.71 -21.51 -17.55
CA LEU A 128 9.66 -20.07 -17.85
C LEU A 128 8.56 -19.30 -17.10
N SER A 129 7.67 -19.95 -16.34
CA SER A 129 6.58 -19.28 -15.62
C SER A 129 7.02 -18.53 -14.36
N SER A 130 8.18 -18.85 -13.79
CA SER A 130 8.67 -18.19 -12.56
C SER A 130 9.26 -16.79 -12.78
N LEU A 131 9.36 -16.33 -14.04
CA LEU A 131 9.85 -14.99 -14.39
C LEU A 131 8.71 -14.00 -14.67
N ASP A 132 7.53 -14.48 -15.07
CA ASP A 132 6.37 -13.63 -15.38
C ASP A 132 5.59 -13.23 -14.12
N ASP A 133 5.48 -14.12 -13.12
CA ASP A 133 4.79 -13.82 -11.86
C ASP A 133 5.47 -12.68 -11.06
N ASP A 134 6.81 -12.62 -11.10
CA ASP A 134 7.60 -11.54 -10.47
C ASP A 134 7.39 -10.19 -11.17
N VAL A 135 7.12 -10.20 -12.48
CA VAL A 135 6.91 -9.00 -13.31
C VAL A 135 5.49 -8.47 -13.15
N GLU A 136 4.50 -9.36 -13.06
CA GLU A 136 3.11 -9.01 -12.77
C GLU A 136 2.94 -8.56 -11.30
N GLU A 137 3.70 -9.12 -10.36
CA GLU A 137 3.78 -8.61 -8.98
C GLU A 137 4.49 -7.24 -8.89
N GLN A 138 5.49 -6.97 -9.74
CA GLN A 138 6.16 -5.66 -9.81
C GLN A 138 5.28 -4.59 -10.45
N LEU A 139 4.54 -4.91 -11.52
CA LEU A 139 3.57 -4.01 -12.15
C LEU A 139 2.34 -3.76 -11.26
N SER A 140 1.88 -4.75 -10.49
CA SER A 140 0.79 -4.59 -9.52
C SER A 140 1.22 -3.97 -8.17
N SER A 141 2.52 -3.74 -7.97
CA SER A 141 3.06 -3.04 -6.79
C SER A 141 3.18 -1.53 -6.98
N LEU A 142 3.17 -1.07 -8.23
CA LEU A 142 2.90 0.31 -8.59
C LEU A 142 1.37 0.42 -8.63
N ASP A 143 0.77 1.07 -7.63
CA ASP A 143 -0.66 1.38 -7.69
C ASP A 143 -0.88 2.18 -8.99
N ASP A 144 -1.60 1.63 -9.97
CA ASP A 144 -2.06 2.36 -11.16
C ASP A 144 -2.77 3.68 -10.75
N GLY A 145 -3.24 3.78 -9.49
CA GLY A 145 -3.76 5.00 -8.88
C GLY A 145 -2.75 6.10 -8.55
N ASP A 146 -1.50 5.78 -8.21
CA ASP A 146 -0.52 6.79 -7.72
C ASP A 146 0.11 7.60 -8.85
N VAL A 147 0.30 6.97 -10.01
CA VAL A 147 0.88 7.61 -11.20
C VAL A 147 -0.10 8.62 -11.79
N GLU A 148 -1.40 8.33 -11.77
CA GLU A 148 -2.45 9.18 -12.32
C GLU A 148 -2.87 10.32 -11.36
N GLU A 149 -2.70 10.13 -10.04
CA GLU A 149 -2.92 11.20 -9.05
C GLU A 149 -1.81 12.26 -9.08
N GLN A 150 -0.56 11.86 -9.33
CA GLN A 150 0.55 12.80 -9.62
C GLN A 150 0.27 13.66 -10.87
N LEU A 151 -0.46 13.11 -11.86
CA LEU A 151 -0.91 13.82 -13.06
C LEU A 151 -2.02 14.84 -12.77
N SER A 152 -2.83 14.65 -11.74
CA SER A 152 -3.94 15.55 -11.38
C SER A 152 -3.50 16.84 -10.67
N ASN A 153 -2.34 16.83 -10.00
CA ASN A 153 -1.78 18.00 -9.32
C ASN A 153 -0.96 18.93 -10.25
N LEU A 154 -0.79 18.58 -11.53
CA LEU A 154 -0.14 19.40 -12.57
C LEU A 154 -1.15 20.19 -13.41
N ASN A 155 -2.36 20.40 -12.89
CA ASN A 155 -3.49 20.95 -13.63
C ASN A 155 -3.36 22.46 -13.84
N ASN A 156 -2.50 22.84 -14.79
CA ASN A 156 -2.52 24.10 -15.54
C ASN A 156 -1.67 24.00 -16.84
N GLY A 157 -1.66 22.82 -17.47
CA GLY A 157 -0.83 22.55 -18.66
C GLY A 157 -1.61 21.95 -19.82
N ASP A 158 -1.32 22.47 -21.00
CA ASP A 158 -1.79 22.11 -22.34
C ASP A 158 -1.78 20.58 -22.62
N GLU A 159 -2.67 20.06 -23.46
CA GLU A 159 -2.81 18.61 -23.73
C GLU A 159 -1.50 17.96 -24.23
N ASP A 160 -0.69 18.71 -25.00
CA ASP A 160 0.64 18.29 -25.44
C ASP A 160 1.63 18.10 -24.27
N THR A 161 1.46 18.89 -23.20
CA THR A 161 2.26 18.78 -21.97
C THR A 161 1.91 17.51 -21.20
N LYS A 162 0.64 17.08 -21.24
CA LYS A 162 0.18 15.84 -20.61
C LYS A 162 0.72 14.61 -21.35
N PHE A 163 0.72 14.62 -22.68
CA PHE A 163 1.29 13.54 -23.48
C PHE A 163 2.81 13.40 -23.29
N LEU A 164 3.54 14.52 -23.27
CA LEU A 164 4.97 14.55 -22.97
C LEU A 164 5.28 14.08 -21.55
N ASN A 165 4.45 14.45 -20.56
CA ASN A 165 4.60 13.98 -19.19
C ASN A 165 4.31 12.49 -19.04
N LEU A 166 3.28 11.97 -19.71
CA LEU A 166 2.96 10.54 -19.74
C LEU A 166 4.10 9.74 -20.37
N CYS A 167 4.63 10.20 -21.51
CA CYS A 167 5.81 9.60 -22.12
C CYS A 167 7.01 9.66 -21.17
N CYS A 168 7.23 10.77 -20.47
CA CYS A 168 8.32 10.90 -19.50
C CYS A 168 8.19 9.89 -18.35
N VAL A 169 6.98 9.67 -17.83
CA VAL A 169 6.71 8.70 -16.76
C VAL A 169 6.93 7.27 -17.25
N VAL A 170 6.41 6.91 -18.42
CA VAL A 170 6.60 5.56 -19.01
C VAL A 170 8.09 5.32 -19.30
N ILE A 171 8.79 6.30 -19.86
CA ILE A 171 10.23 6.22 -20.12
C ILE A 171 11.02 6.08 -18.82
N LYS A 172 10.63 6.81 -17.76
CA LYS A 172 11.24 6.65 -16.42
C LYS A 172 11.01 5.27 -15.84
N GLY A 173 9.80 4.73 -15.97
CA GLY A 173 9.48 3.36 -15.55
C GLY A 173 10.33 2.32 -16.27
N ILE A 174 10.43 2.42 -17.60
CA ILE A 174 11.26 1.52 -18.41
C ILE A 174 12.74 1.65 -18.05
N ALA A 175 13.25 2.88 -17.91
CA ALA A 175 14.63 3.12 -17.51
C ALA A 175 14.93 2.55 -16.11
N TYR A 176 14.00 2.70 -15.17
CA TYR A 176 14.09 2.10 -13.86
C TYR A 176 14.14 0.57 -13.94
N MET A 177 13.28 -0.06 -14.74
CA MET A 177 13.29 -1.52 -14.95
C MET A 177 14.63 -2.01 -15.52
N ILE A 178 15.19 -1.29 -16.49
CA ILE A 178 16.48 -1.65 -17.09
C ILE A 178 17.61 -1.53 -16.05
N VAL A 179 17.71 -0.39 -15.37
CA VAL A 179 18.78 -0.11 -14.38
C VAL A 179 18.68 -1.00 -13.15
N SER A 180 17.45 -1.37 -12.75
CA SER A 180 17.20 -2.27 -11.63
C SER A 180 17.38 -3.74 -11.96
N SER A 181 17.45 -4.11 -13.25
CA SER A 181 17.59 -5.51 -13.64
C SER A 181 18.93 -6.10 -13.21
N PHE A 182 18.88 -7.31 -12.64
CA PHE A 182 20.08 -8.05 -12.21
C PHE A 182 21.05 -8.26 -13.38
N ALA A 183 20.54 -8.59 -14.57
CA ALA A 183 21.35 -8.79 -15.77
C ALA A 183 22.11 -7.52 -16.16
N PHE A 184 21.48 -6.35 -16.13
CA PHE A 184 22.14 -5.08 -16.42
C PHE A 184 23.24 -4.78 -15.39
N ARG A 185 22.97 -4.98 -14.10
CA ARG A 185 23.97 -4.77 -13.03
C ARG A 185 25.18 -5.70 -13.15
N VAL A 186 24.95 -6.99 -13.34
CA VAL A 186 26.03 -7.98 -13.52
C VAL A 186 26.83 -7.70 -14.79
N THR A 187 26.17 -7.30 -15.87
CA THR A 187 26.84 -6.91 -17.12
C THR A 187 27.75 -5.71 -16.91
N GLY A 188 27.28 -4.68 -16.18
CA GLY A 188 28.10 -3.53 -15.82
C GLY A 188 29.34 -3.91 -15.02
N ILE A 189 29.19 -4.75 -14.00
CA ILE A 189 30.32 -5.25 -13.19
C ILE A 189 31.30 -6.07 -14.03
N LEU A 190 30.80 -6.98 -14.87
CA LEU A 190 31.63 -7.79 -15.76
C LEU A 190 32.41 -6.92 -16.75
N LEU A 191 31.78 -5.87 -17.30
CA LEU A 191 32.43 -4.92 -18.19
C LEU A 191 33.53 -4.11 -17.49
N VAL A 192 33.38 -3.80 -16.19
CA VAL A 192 34.48 -3.22 -15.39
C VAL A 192 35.67 -4.18 -15.35
N PHE A 193 35.44 -5.47 -15.09
CA PHE A 193 36.52 -6.47 -15.08
C PHE A 193 37.16 -6.67 -16.45
N VAL A 194 36.36 -6.67 -17.53
CA VAL A 194 36.87 -6.72 -18.90
C VAL A 194 37.73 -5.50 -19.19
N ASP A 195 37.26 -4.30 -18.87
CA ASP A 195 38.02 -3.07 -19.11
C ASP A 195 39.34 -3.07 -18.31
N VAL A 196 39.32 -3.46 -17.03
CA VAL A 196 40.53 -3.62 -16.21
C VAL A 196 41.50 -4.66 -16.80
N SER A 197 40.97 -5.78 -17.29
CA SER A 197 41.77 -6.82 -17.94
C SER A 197 42.43 -6.30 -19.23
N THR A 198 41.71 -5.48 -20.01
CA THR A 198 42.29 -4.83 -21.19
C THR A 198 43.40 -3.85 -20.81
N ILE A 199 43.24 -3.08 -19.73
CA ILE A 199 44.30 -2.19 -19.21
C ILE A 199 45.55 -3.00 -18.84
N ILE A 200 45.38 -4.12 -18.13
CA ILE A 200 46.50 -4.98 -17.70
C ILE A 200 47.21 -5.57 -18.92
N MET A 201 46.46 -6.09 -19.90
CA MET A 201 47.04 -6.62 -21.14
C MET A 201 47.78 -5.54 -21.94
N ASP A 202 47.22 -4.34 -22.05
CA ASP A 202 47.88 -3.20 -22.71
C ASP A 202 49.17 -2.79 -21.97
N LEU A 203 49.20 -2.86 -20.64
CA LEU A 203 50.39 -2.59 -19.82
C LEU A 203 51.49 -3.63 -20.02
N LEU A 204 51.13 -4.92 -20.06
CA LEU A 204 52.07 -6.03 -20.24
C LEU A 204 52.66 -6.04 -21.66
N LEU A 205 51.85 -5.72 -22.67
CA LEU A 205 52.25 -5.75 -24.08
C LEU A 205 52.95 -4.46 -24.55
N SER A 206 52.86 -3.36 -23.78
CA SER A 206 53.43 -2.04 -24.14
C SER A 206 54.95 -2.03 -24.34
N ASN A 207 55.68 -3.07 -23.94
CA ASN A 207 57.14 -3.19 -24.12
C ASN A 207 57.56 -3.97 -25.37
N SER A 208 56.60 -4.65 -26.03
CA SER A 208 56.82 -5.42 -27.24
C SER A 208 56.15 -4.71 -28.41
N THR A 209 56.85 -4.55 -29.53
CA THR A 209 56.35 -3.93 -30.79
C THR A 209 55.29 -4.80 -31.49
N VAL A 210 54.37 -5.38 -30.73
CA VAL A 210 53.31 -6.26 -31.21
C VAL A 210 52.04 -5.43 -31.36
N TYR A 211 51.52 -5.45 -32.58
CA TYR A 211 50.32 -4.78 -33.03
C TYR A 211 49.12 -5.26 -32.19
N ILE A 212 48.50 -4.37 -31.42
CA ILE A 212 47.27 -4.69 -30.67
C ILE A 212 46.16 -4.99 -31.69
N PRO A 213 45.50 -6.16 -31.64
CA PRO A 213 44.45 -6.53 -32.58
C PRO A 213 43.32 -5.49 -32.61
N VAL A 214 42.79 -5.21 -33.79
CA VAL A 214 41.70 -4.24 -34.02
C VAL A 214 40.46 -4.58 -33.18
N GLU A 215 40.25 -5.86 -32.87
CA GLU A 215 39.15 -6.41 -32.08
C GLU A 215 39.10 -5.86 -30.64
N HIS A 216 40.25 -5.67 -29.98
CA HIS A 216 40.31 -5.10 -28.62
C HIS A 216 39.80 -3.65 -28.56
N ARG A 217 39.91 -2.91 -29.66
CA ARG A 217 39.50 -1.49 -29.71
C ARG A 217 37.98 -1.33 -29.82
N PHE A 218 37.27 -2.33 -30.33
CA PHE A 218 35.80 -2.30 -30.37
C PHE A 218 35.20 -2.59 -28.99
N VAL A 219 35.80 -3.52 -28.24
CA VAL A 219 35.37 -3.87 -26.88
C VAL A 219 35.42 -2.67 -25.93
N SER A 220 36.51 -1.90 -25.94
CA SER A 220 36.64 -0.73 -25.05
C SER A 220 35.64 0.40 -25.39
N LEU A 221 35.36 0.64 -26.67
CA LEU A 221 34.32 1.61 -27.08
C LEU A 221 32.91 1.11 -26.72
N ALA A 222 32.63 -0.18 -26.87
CA ALA A 222 31.35 -0.77 -26.48
C ALA A 222 31.14 -0.65 -24.96
N ALA A 223 32.18 -0.89 -24.15
CA ALA A 223 32.15 -0.69 -22.71
C ALA A 223 31.89 0.77 -22.34
N ALA A 224 32.63 1.72 -22.95
CA ALA A 224 32.43 3.15 -22.71
C ALA A 224 31.01 3.64 -23.12
N ALA A 225 30.48 3.12 -24.23
CA ALA A 225 29.12 3.42 -24.67
C ALA A 225 28.06 2.86 -23.71
N TYR A 226 28.25 1.61 -23.25
CA TYR A 226 27.39 0.99 -22.24
C TYR A 226 27.36 1.81 -20.94
N PHE A 227 28.53 2.24 -20.47
CA PHE A 227 28.64 3.04 -19.27
C PHE A 227 28.03 4.43 -19.40
N SER A 228 28.10 5.04 -20.58
CA SER A 228 27.41 6.30 -20.90
C SER A 228 25.90 6.12 -20.90
N LEU A 229 25.40 5.02 -21.46
CA LEU A 229 23.99 4.65 -21.42
C LEU A 229 23.50 4.44 -19.98
N ASP A 230 24.25 3.69 -19.17
CA ASP A 230 23.95 3.47 -17.74
C ASP A 230 23.82 4.78 -16.95
N VAL A 231 24.80 5.70 -17.07
CA VAL A 231 24.73 7.03 -16.44
C VAL A 231 23.51 7.81 -16.95
N SER A 232 23.23 7.77 -18.25
CA SER A 232 22.10 8.49 -18.85
C SER A 232 20.76 7.97 -18.34
N LEU A 233 20.61 6.64 -18.20
CA LEU A 233 19.41 6.02 -17.64
C LEU A 233 19.23 6.38 -16.16
N ARG A 234 20.31 6.43 -15.36
CA ARG A 234 20.24 6.85 -13.95
C ARG A 234 19.85 8.31 -13.79
N VAL A 235 20.45 9.20 -14.57
CA VAL A 235 20.07 10.63 -14.61
C VAL A 235 18.60 10.79 -14.98
N LEU A 236 18.09 9.93 -15.86
CA LEU A 236 16.68 9.93 -16.25
C LEU A 236 15.75 9.47 -15.10
N VAL A 237 16.16 8.44 -14.35
CA VAL A 237 15.41 7.92 -13.20
C VAL A 237 15.43 8.89 -12.01
N GLU A 238 16.61 9.34 -11.58
CA GLU A 238 16.81 10.19 -10.39
C GLU A 238 16.51 11.68 -10.66
N GLY A 239 16.62 12.10 -11.91
CA GLY A 239 16.56 13.50 -12.31
C GLY A 239 17.92 14.20 -12.27
N ILE A 240 18.09 15.22 -13.12
CA ILE A 240 19.37 15.92 -13.32
C ILE A 240 19.87 16.58 -12.01
N LEU A 241 19.02 17.36 -11.33
CA LEU A 241 19.45 18.12 -10.15
C LEU A 241 19.83 17.22 -8.95
N PRO A 242 19.03 16.20 -8.58
CA PRO A 242 19.40 15.28 -7.50
C PRO A 242 20.63 14.45 -7.84
N TYR A 243 20.72 13.90 -9.06
CA TYR A 243 21.83 13.04 -9.46
C TYR A 243 23.19 13.74 -9.34
N PHE A 244 23.28 14.98 -9.86
CA PHE A 244 24.52 15.76 -9.83
C PHE A 244 24.78 16.50 -8.50
N SER A 245 23.89 16.35 -7.51
CA SER A 245 24.14 16.88 -6.16
C SER A 245 25.13 16.01 -5.38
N ASP A 246 25.22 14.72 -5.72
CA ASP A 246 26.19 13.80 -5.16
C ASP A 246 27.55 13.92 -5.90
N VAL A 247 28.62 14.08 -5.11
CA VAL A 247 29.97 14.32 -5.62
C VAL A 247 30.50 13.11 -6.39
N PHE A 248 30.14 11.89 -5.98
CA PHE A 248 30.57 10.66 -6.65
C PHE A 248 29.83 10.45 -7.96
N ASN A 249 28.54 10.76 -8.03
CA ASN A 249 27.74 10.72 -9.25
C ASN A 249 28.22 11.72 -10.30
N PHE A 250 28.51 12.95 -9.88
CA PHE A 250 29.12 13.95 -10.76
C PHE A 250 30.48 13.48 -11.30
N LEU A 251 31.32 12.94 -10.42
CA LEU A 251 32.65 12.46 -10.80
C LEU A 251 32.56 11.29 -11.78
N ASP A 252 31.71 10.30 -11.53
CA ASP A 252 31.50 9.15 -12.42
C ASP A 252 30.99 9.59 -13.80
N ALA A 253 29.96 10.43 -13.84
CA ALA A 253 29.43 10.96 -15.09
C ALA A 253 30.49 11.75 -15.89
N ALA A 254 31.30 12.56 -15.21
CA ALA A 254 32.40 13.29 -15.83
C ALA A 254 33.46 12.34 -16.41
N ILE A 255 33.86 11.30 -15.65
CA ILE A 255 34.83 10.30 -16.10
C ILE A 255 34.31 9.54 -17.31
N VAL A 256 33.05 9.10 -17.30
CA VAL A 256 32.42 8.35 -18.39
C VAL A 256 32.37 9.18 -19.67
N LEU A 257 31.91 10.43 -19.55
CA LEU A 257 31.80 11.33 -20.68
C LEU A 257 33.18 11.66 -21.27
N VAL A 258 34.17 11.97 -20.41
CA VAL A 258 35.55 12.25 -20.86
C VAL A 258 36.16 11.01 -21.51
N THR A 259 35.97 9.82 -20.94
CA THR A 259 36.49 8.56 -21.50
C THR A 259 35.88 8.26 -22.85
N LEU A 260 34.56 8.39 -23.00
CA LEU A 260 33.87 8.20 -24.28
C LEU A 260 34.34 9.21 -25.34
N LEU A 261 34.46 10.48 -24.97
CA LEU A 261 34.96 11.53 -25.87
C LEU A 261 36.38 11.24 -26.34
N LEU A 262 37.27 10.84 -25.45
CA LEU A 262 38.65 10.48 -25.79
C LEU A 262 38.70 9.29 -26.77
N GLU A 263 37.89 8.26 -26.55
CA GLU A 263 37.80 7.10 -27.45
C GLU A 263 37.26 7.48 -28.85
N VAL A 264 36.21 8.31 -28.90
CA VAL A 264 35.62 8.78 -30.16
C VAL A 264 36.60 9.66 -30.93
N VAL A 265 37.24 10.62 -30.27
CA VAL A 265 38.23 11.52 -30.89
C VAL A 265 39.43 10.73 -31.40
N TYR A 266 39.97 9.80 -30.61
CA TYR A 266 41.09 8.96 -31.03
C TYR A 266 40.79 8.16 -32.30
N LYS A 267 39.56 7.65 -32.43
CA LYS A 267 39.12 6.89 -33.61
C LYS A 267 38.80 7.78 -34.82
N ALA A 268 38.13 8.91 -34.60
CA ALA A 268 37.69 9.81 -35.66
C ALA A 268 38.86 10.51 -36.37
N PHE A 269 39.91 10.90 -35.64
CA PHE A 269 41.04 11.62 -36.23
C PHE A 269 42.11 10.74 -36.87
N GLY A 270 42.04 9.41 -36.66
CA GLY A 270 42.96 8.44 -37.25
C GLY A 270 44.43 8.65 -36.88
N PHE A 271 45.26 7.64 -37.11
CA PHE A 271 46.70 7.65 -36.81
C PHE A 271 47.50 8.72 -37.58
N THR A 272 46.88 9.46 -38.50
CA THR A 272 47.54 10.36 -39.45
C THR A 272 47.76 11.77 -38.87
N ALA A 273 46.90 12.26 -37.97
CA ALA A 273 47.06 13.57 -37.33
C ALA A 273 47.82 13.51 -35.98
N LEU A 274 47.83 12.35 -35.31
CA LEU A 274 48.39 12.17 -33.96
C LEU A 274 49.74 11.42 -33.94
N LYS A 275 50.49 11.43 -35.05
CA LYS A 275 51.79 10.74 -35.18
C LYS A 275 52.86 11.24 -34.17
N TYR A 276 52.67 12.44 -33.62
CA TYR A 276 53.54 13.06 -32.60
C TYR A 276 52.98 13.02 -31.17
N VAL A 277 51.80 12.43 -30.94
CA VAL A 277 51.19 12.33 -29.61
C VAL A 277 50.91 10.89 -29.14
N PRO A 278 51.81 9.91 -29.36
CA PRO A 278 51.66 8.56 -28.80
C PRO A 278 51.72 8.54 -27.25
N LYS A 279 52.03 9.69 -26.62
CA LYS A 279 52.00 9.87 -25.17
C LYS A 279 50.59 10.14 -24.62
N LEU A 280 49.61 10.58 -25.42
CA LEU A 280 48.27 10.93 -24.89
C LEU A 280 47.49 9.70 -24.44
N THR A 281 47.64 8.57 -25.14
CA THR A 281 47.07 7.27 -24.73
C THR A 281 47.72 6.70 -23.47
N VAL A 282 48.85 7.25 -23.02
CA VAL A 282 49.44 6.96 -21.70
C VAL A 282 48.74 7.77 -20.60
N PHE A 283 48.26 8.98 -20.92
CA PHE A 283 47.50 9.84 -20.00
C PHE A 283 46.05 9.38 -19.79
N THR A 284 45.48 8.59 -20.71
CA THR A 284 44.13 7.99 -20.51
C THR A 284 44.16 6.73 -19.64
N ARG A 285 45.33 6.12 -19.40
CA ARG A 285 45.49 4.87 -18.62
C ARG A 285 45.07 5.01 -17.15
N PRO A 286 45.44 6.09 -16.43
CA PRO A 286 44.99 6.30 -15.06
C PRO A 286 43.50 6.61 -14.97
N LEU A 287 42.92 7.26 -16.00
CA LEU A 287 41.48 7.57 -16.05
C LEU A 287 40.64 6.28 -16.05
N ARG A 288 41.11 5.23 -16.73
CA ARG A 288 40.45 3.92 -16.73
C ARG A 288 40.53 3.19 -15.39
N LEU A 289 41.49 3.50 -14.51
CA LEU A 289 41.50 2.96 -13.14
C LEU A 289 40.37 3.54 -12.26
N PHE A 290 39.82 4.71 -12.61
CA PHE A 290 38.63 5.24 -11.94
C PHE A 290 37.36 4.43 -12.27
N VAL A 291 37.38 3.56 -13.29
CA VAL A 291 36.32 2.57 -13.54
C VAL A 291 36.18 1.60 -12.35
N LEU A 292 37.22 1.42 -11.52
CA LEU A 292 37.11 0.67 -10.25
C LEU A 292 36.35 1.44 -9.16
N LEU A 293 36.43 2.78 -9.13
CA LEU A 293 35.54 3.59 -8.27
C LEU A 293 34.08 3.42 -8.69
N ARG A 294 33.83 3.14 -9.98
CA ARG A 294 32.48 2.84 -10.47
C ARG A 294 31.89 1.60 -9.81
N ALA A 295 32.68 0.54 -9.55
CA ALA A 295 32.18 -0.63 -8.83
C ALA A 295 31.72 -0.29 -7.40
N VAL A 296 32.44 0.62 -6.73
CA VAL A 296 32.07 1.15 -5.40
C VAL A 296 30.85 2.07 -5.49
N ASN A 297 30.79 2.93 -6.50
CA ASN A 297 29.64 3.79 -6.75
C ASN A 297 28.40 2.96 -7.11
N LEU A 298 28.52 1.90 -7.90
CA LEU A 298 27.44 0.97 -8.25
C LEU A 298 26.79 0.36 -7.00
N ASP A 299 27.61 -0.10 -6.04
CA ASP A 299 27.13 -0.61 -4.73
C ASP A 299 26.49 0.49 -3.87
N HIS A 300 27.09 1.70 -3.87
CA HIS A 300 26.51 2.85 -3.17
C HIS A 300 25.15 3.27 -3.75
N GLN A 301 25.03 3.29 -5.08
CA GLN A 301 23.82 3.66 -5.80
C GLN A 301 22.69 2.64 -5.63
N GLU A 302 23.01 1.35 -5.53
CA GLU A 302 22.01 0.32 -5.24
C GLU A 302 21.25 0.60 -3.93
N ARG A 303 21.99 1.02 -2.89
CA ARG A 303 21.39 1.37 -1.58
C ARG A 303 20.53 2.64 -1.66
N HIS A 304 20.94 3.63 -2.45
CA HIS A 304 20.12 4.83 -2.66
C HIS A 304 18.82 4.51 -3.41
N LEU A 305 18.90 3.66 -4.44
CA LEU A 305 17.73 3.26 -5.22
C LEU A 305 16.73 2.46 -4.39
N GLU A 306 17.19 1.60 -3.47
CA GLU A 306 16.34 0.94 -2.48
C GLU A 306 15.56 1.93 -1.62
N VAL A 307 16.26 2.91 -1.04
CA VAL A 307 15.65 3.94 -0.18
C VAL A 307 14.63 4.76 -0.96
N LEU A 308 14.96 5.19 -2.18
CA LEU A 308 14.04 5.94 -3.05
C LEU A 308 12.82 5.10 -3.42
N THR A 309 13.00 3.83 -3.77
CA THR A 309 11.89 2.94 -4.13
C THR A 309 10.96 2.74 -2.94
N ARG A 310 11.49 2.50 -1.74
CA ARG A 310 10.68 2.39 -0.50
C ARG A 310 9.90 3.66 -0.22
N ARG A 311 10.47 4.84 -0.48
CA ARG A 311 9.79 6.13 -0.32
C ARG A 311 8.64 6.31 -1.30
N ILE A 312 8.84 5.92 -2.56
CA ILE A 312 7.80 5.95 -3.59
C ILE A 312 6.62 5.04 -3.19
N VAL A 313 6.89 3.78 -2.83
CA VAL A 313 5.85 2.81 -2.42
C VAL A 313 5.15 3.21 -1.11
N SER A 314 5.81 4.01 -0.26
CA SER A 314 5.17 4.53 0.94
C SER A 314 4.33 5.79 0.71
N GLU A 315 4.34 6.38 -0.48
CA GLU A 315 3.65 7.65 -0.75
C GLU A 315 3.97 8.69 0.34
N ASN A 316 2.96 9.42 0.86
CA ASN A 316 3.07 10.35 1.97
C ASN A 316 2.66 9.73 3.33
N LYS A 317 2.88 8.42 3.52
CA LYS A 317 2.73 7.80 4.85
C LYS A 317 3.81 8.33 5.79
N ARG A 318 3.47 8.51 7.07
CA ARG A 318 4.42 8.91 8.10
C ARG A 318 5.43 7.79 8.36
N ARG A 319 6.65 7.94 7.85
CA ARG A 319 7.75 6.99 8.04
C ARG A 319 8.49 7.23 9.36
N TYR A 320 9.13 6.18 9.88
CA TYR A 320 10.08 6.29 10.99
C TYR A 320 11.49 6.48 10.42
N GLU A 321 11.98 7.73 10.43
CA GLU A 321 13.31 8.12 9.95
C GLU A 321 14.20 8.64 11.10
N LYS A 322 14.44 7.82 12.13
CA LYS A 322 15.22 8.20 13.33
C LYS A 322 16.16 7.07 13.75
N ASP A 323 17.20 7.40 14.51
CA ASP A 323 18.12 6.43 15.14
C ASP A 323 18.76 5.40 14.17
N GLY A 324 18.98 5.81 12.92
CA GLY A 324 19.51 4.93 11.87
C GLY A 324 18.51 3.90 11.36
N PHE A 325 17.20 4.17 11.46
CA PHE A 325 16.13 3.40 10.84
C PHE A 325 15.38 4.27 9.83
N ASP A 326 15.02 3.68 8.70
CA ASP A 326 14.08 4.22 7.71
C ASP A 326 13.06 3.13 7.37
N LEU A 327 11.93 3.17 8.07
CA LEU A 327 10.87 2.15 7.95
C LEU A 327 9.52 2.82 7.70
N ASP A 328 8.71 2.21 6.85
CA ASP A 328 7.29 2.53 6.74
C ASP A 328 6.56 1.97 7.97
N LEU A 329 6.72 2.70 9.07
CA LEU A 329 6.31 2.36 10.42
C LEU A 329 5.91 3.66 11.13
N THR A 330 4.75 3.63 11.77
CA THR A 330 4.17 4.77 12.49
C THR A 330 3.75 4.34 13.88
N TYR A 331 4.16 5.08 14.90
CA TYR A 331 3.52 5.01 16.22
C TYR A 331 2.18 5.72 16.12
N VAL A 332 1.09 4.95 16.11
CA VAL A 332 -0.27 5.49 16.19
C VAL A 332 -0.49 6.06 17.59
N THR A 333 -0.08 5.30 18.61
CA THR A 333 0.12 5.78 19.98
C THR A 333 1.52 5.37 20.45
N GLU A 334 1.91 5.74 21.67
CA GLU A 334 3.20 5.31 22.23
C GLU A 334 3.37 3.78 22.30
N ARG A 335 2.26 3.04 22.38
CA ARG A 335 2.26 1.57 22.53
C ARG A 335 1.59 0.81 21.38
N ILE A 336 1.16 1.51 20.32
CA ILE A 336 0.51 0.90 19.14
C ILE A 336 1.24 1.36 17.89
N ILE A 337 1.82 0.41 17.17
CA ILE A 337 2.53 0.65 15.92
C ILE A 337 1.71 0.11 14.75
N ALA A 338 1.58 0.94 13.71
CA ALA A 338 1.11 0.53 12.38
C ALA A 338 2.29 0.49 11.41
N MET A 339 2.43 -0.57 10.61
CA MET A 339 3.48 -0.65 9.59
C MET A 339 3.01 -1.34 8.32
N SER A 340 3.76 -1.19 7.23
CA SER A 340 3.59 -2.06 6.05
C SER A 340 4.31 -3.40 6.23
N PHE A 341 4.03 -4.33 5.31
CA PHE A 341 4.47 -5.71 5.40
C PHE A 341 6.00 -5.84 5.54
N PRO A 342 6.51 -6.62 6.51
CA PRO A 342 7.93 -6.92 6.62
C PRO A 342 8.32 -8.00 5.59
N SER A 343 9.11 -7.63 4.60
CA SER A 343 9.46 -8.47 3.45
C SER A 343 10.88 -9.02 3.54
N SER A 344 11.10 -10.19 2.92
CA SER A 344 12.41 -10.78 2.65
C SER A 344 12.67 -10.87 1.13
N GLY A 345 13.90 -11.17 0.73
CA GLY A 345 14.25 -11.38 -0.68
C GLY A 345 14.10 -10.13 -1.52
N ARG A 346 13.61 -10.26 -2.76
CA ARG A 346 13.49 -9.13 -3.71
C ARG A 346 12.49 -8.07 -3.23
N GLN A 347 11.46 -8.47 -2.48
CA GLN A 347 10.43 -7.55 -1.99
C GLN A 347 10.93 -6.56 -0.94
N SER A 348 12.02 -6.87 -0.22
CA SER A 348 12.63 -5.91 0.72
C SER A 348 13.31 -4.72 0.02
N PHE A 349 13.46 -4.76 -1.31
CA PHE A 349 13.97 -3.64 -2.09
C PHE A 349 13.00 -2.44 -2.06
N TYR A 350 11.69 -2.71 -2.03
CA TYR A 350 10.64 -1.69 -2.09
C TYR A 350 9.70 -1.68 -0.86
N ARG A 351 9.83 -2.64 0.05
CA ARG A 351 9.13 -2.70 1.34
C ARG A 351 10.10 -2.70 2.52
N ASN A 352 9.56 -2.70 3.73
CA ASN A 352 10.34 -2.84 4.96
C ASN A 352 11.13 -4.15 4.96
N PRO A 353 12.48 -4.13 5.03
CA PRO A 353 13.25 -5.34 5.21
C PRO A 353 12.94 -5.97 6.56
N ILE A 354 12.51 -7.25 6.59
CA ILE A 354 12.10 -7.93 7.83
C ILE A 354 13.21 -7.93 8.89
N LYS A 355 14.48 -8.05 8.48
CA LYS A 355 15.64 -7.98 9.38
C LYS A 355 15.80 -6.60 10.02
N GLU A 356 15.48 -5.53 9.30
CA GLU A 356 15.52 -4.17 9.85
C GLU A 356 14.34 -3.91 10.80
N VAL A 357 13.16 -4.47 10.51
CA VAL A 357 12.01 -4.43 11.44
C VAL A 357 12.34 -5.20 12.72
N MET A 358 12.91 -6.41 12.61
CA MET A 358 13.39 -7.18 13.76
C MET A 358 14.43 -6.37 14.56
N ARG A 359 15.45 -5.83 13.90
CA ARG A 359 16.47 -4.98 14.54
C ARG A 359 15.84 -3.81 15.27
N PHE A 360 14.84 -3.16 14.67
CA PHE A 360 14.12 -2.05 15.26
C PHE A 360 13.39 -2.48 16.54
N LEU A 361 12.57 -3.52 16.47
CA LEU A 361 11.78 -3.99 17.60
C LEU A 361 12.64 -4.53 18.74
N ASP A 362 13.69 -5.29 18.43
CA ASP A 362 14.61 -5.83 19.45
C ASP A 362 15.46 -4.73 20.10
N THR A 363 15.77 -3.64 19.37
CA THR A 363 16.51 -2.49 19.93
C THR A 363 15.62 -1.58 20.77
N LYS A 364 14.38 -1.31 20.32
CA LYS A 364 13.50 -0.31 20.93
C LYS A 364 12.56 -0.89 21.99
N HIS A 365 12.12 -2.14 21.81
CA HIS A 365 11.12 -2.81 22.63
C HIS A 365 11.55 -4.23 23.01
N PRO A 366 12.76 -4.44 23.57
CA PRO A 366 13.28 -5.78 23.84
C PRO A 366 12.29 -6.59 24.67
N ASP A 367 11.84 -7.73 24.13
CA ASP A 367 10.86 -8.65 24.73
C ASP A 367 9.47 -8.09 25.07
N HIS A 368 9.19 -6.84 24.68
CA HIS A 368 7.96 -6.13 24.99
C HIS A 368 7.12 -5.82 23.74
N TYR A 369 7.19 -6.63 22.68
CA TYR A 369 6.34 -6.48 21.51
C TYR A 369 5.62 -7.76 21.09
N GLN A 370 4.42 -7.60 20.52
CA GLN A 370 3.71 -8.64 19.80
C GLN A 370 3.26 -8.14 18.43
N VAL A 371 3.47 -8.95 17.39
CA VAL A 371 3.17 -8.63 16.00
C VAL A 371 1.84 -9.27 15.58
N TYR A 372 0.98 -8.50 14.92
CA TYR A 372 -0.29 -8.94 14.37
C TYR A 372 -0.26 -8.81 12.84
N ASN A 373 -0.23 -9.96 12.16
CA ASN A 373 -0.30 -10.06 10.71
C ASN A 373 -1.75 -10.18 10.25
N LEU A 374 -2.23 -9.17 9.52
CA LEU A 374 -3.60 -9.13 9.01
C LEU A 374 -3.75 -9.67 7.57
N CYS A 375 -2.67 -10.20 6.98
CA CYS A 375 -2.70 -10.71 5.61
C CYS A 375 -3.26 -12.14 5.55
N SER A 376 -4.28 -12.32 4.71
CA SER A 376 -4.73 -13.64 4.24
C SER A 376 -3.76 -14.28 3.24
N GLU A 377 -3.10 -13.43 2.47
CA GLU A 377 -2.38 -13.78 1.24
C GLU A 377 -0.87 -13.99 1.46
N LYS A 378 -0.34 -13.52 2.60
CA LYS A 378 1.10 -13.47 2.88
C LYS A 378 1.40 -13.80 4.34
N ALA A 379 2.42 -14.62 4.53
CA ALA A 379 3.02 -14.94 5.82
C ALA A 379 4.55 -14.89 5.71
N TYR A 380 5.22 -14.94 6.86
CA TYR A 380 6.67 -15.03 6.97
C TYR A 380 7.01 -15.93 8.15
N ASP A 381 8.28 -16.33 8.22
CA ASP A 381 8.77 -17.16 9.31
C ASP A 381 8.65 -16.44 10.67
N PRO A 382 7.86 -16.97 11.63
CA PRO A 382 7.63 -16.31 12.92
C PRO A 382 8.90 -16.24 13.79
N ARG A 383 9.96 -16.99 13.46
CA ARG A 383 11.25 -16.93 14.16
C ARG A 383 11.90 -15.55 14.10
N TYR A 384 11.62 -14.75 13.07
CA TYR A 384 12.10 -13.36 12.98
C TYR A 384 11.60 -12.47 14.13
N PHE A 385 10.51 -12.85 14.78
CA PHE A 385 9.89 -12.08 15.86
C PHE A 385 9.75 -12.91 17.13
N HIS A 386 10.67 -13.87 17.35
CA HIS A 386 10.71 -14.73 18.53
C HIS A 386 9.39 -15.47 18.80
N HIS A 387 8.69 -15.86 17.73
CA HIS A 387 7.36 -16.48 17.77
C HIS A 387 6.25 -15.63 18.41
N ARG A 388 6.47 -14.32 18.57
CA ARG A 388 5.46 -13.35 19.06
C ARG A 388 4.62 -12.79 17.91
N VAL A 389 4.09 -13.67 17.07
CA VAL A 389 3.26 -13.31 15.90
C VAL A 389 1.87 -13.95 16.03
N ARG A 390 0.83 -13.15 15.82
CA ARG A 390 -0.58 -13.55 15.72
C ARG A 390 -1.08 -13.26 14.32
N GLN A 391 -1.94 -14.11 13.77
CA GLN A 391 -2.48 -13.95 12.43
C GLN A 391 -4.00 -13.83 12.43
N TYR A 392 -4.51 -12.83 11.71
CA TYR A 392 -5.92 -12.64 11.42
C TYR A 392 -6.08 -12.54 9.90
N MET A 393 -6.81 -13.47 9.29
CA MET A 393 -6.80 -13.66 7.85
C MET A 393 -7.79 -12.72 7.15
N ILE A 394 -7.41 -11.47 6.89
CA ILE A 394 -8.28 -10.48 6.24
C ILE A 394 -7.86 -10.31 4.78
N ASP A 395 -8.78 -10.55 3.84
CA ASP A 395 -8.54 -10.38 2.40
C ASP A 395 -8.22 -8.92 2.07
N ASP A 396 -7.37 -8.68 1.07
CA ASP A 396 -6.98 -7.31 0.70
C ASP A 396 -8.22 -6.50 0.29
N HIS A 397 -8.27 -5.23 0.72
CA HIS A 397 -9.39 -4.30 0.54
C HIS A 397 -10.75 -4.76 1.13
N ASN A 398 -10.79 -5.83 1.92
CA ASN A 398 -12.01 -6.32 2.56
C ASN A 398 -12.04 -5.98 4.07
N VAL A 399 -13.06 -6.47 4.77
CA VAL A 399 -13.32 -6.23 6.19
C VAL A 399 -13.09 -7.50 7.02
N PRO A 400 -12.66 -7.39 8.29
CA PRO A 400 -12.76 -8.49 9.26
C PRO A 400 -14.22 -8.74 9.66
N SER A 401 -14.52 -9.94 10.15
CA SER A 401 -15.75 -10.19 10.89
C SER A 401 -15.76 -9.47 12.24
N LEU A 402 -16.94 -9.19 12.79
CA LEU A 402 -17.05 -8.60 14.13
C LEU A 402 -16.50 -9.53 15.21
N ILE A 403 -16.59 -10.84 14.99
CA ILE A 403 -15.98 -11.86 15.86
C ILE A 403 -14.46 -11.70 15.86
N GLU A 404 -13.82 -11.58 14.69
CA GLU A 404 -12.37 -11.35 14.58
C GLU A 404 -11.95 -10.03 15.23
N MET A 405 -12.73 -8.95 15.07
CA MET A 405 -12.45 -7.66 15.71
C MET A 405 -12.50 -7.74 17.25
N LEU A 406 -13.47 -8.48 17.81
CA LEU A 406 -13.57 -8.74 19.25
C LEU A 406 -12.42 -9.62 19.75
N ALA A 407 -12.10 -10.70 19.02
CA ALA A 407 -11.02 -11.60 19.36
C ALA A 407 -9.68 -10.86 19.38
N PHE A 408 -9.40 -10.05 18.35
CA PHE A 408 -8.22 -9.19 18.29
C PHE A 408 -8.15 -8.23 19.48
N SER A 409 -9.25 -7.53 19.77
CA SER A 409 -9.27 -6.56 20.87
C SER A 409 -8.95 -7.21 22.22
N ARG A 410 -9.48 -8.42 22.47
CA ARG A 410 -9.21 -9.20 23.69
C ARG A 410 -7.78 -9.74 23.76
N ASP A 411 -7.23 -10.23 22.64
CA ASP A 411 -5.85 -10.73 22.60
C ASP A 411 -4.86 -9.58 22.84
N VAL A 412 -5.10 -8.42 22.23
CA VAL A 412 -4.32 -7.20 22.48
C VAL A 412 -4.43 -6.77 23.94
N GLU A 413 -5.63 -6.67 24.50
CA GLU A 413 -5.82 -6.29 25.91
C GLU A 413 -5.07 -7.24 26.85
N LYS A 414 -5.18 -8.56 26.61
CA LYS A 414 -4.47 -9.59 27.37
C LYS A 414 -2.95 -9.45 27.28
N TRP A 415 -2.40 -9.12 26.10
CA TRP A 415 -0.97 -8.87 25.93
C TRP A 415 -0.52 -7.60 26.65
N MET A 416 -1.26 -6.51 26.46
CA MET A 416 -0.95 -5.18 26.99
C MET A 416 -1.05 -5.12 28.51
N ALA A 417 -1.86 -5.99 29.12
CA ALA A 417 -2.01 -6.11 30.57
C ALA A 417 -0.87 -6.89 31.26
N GLN A 418 -0.05 -7.64 30.52
CA GLN A 418 1.04 -8.42 31.11
C GLN A 418 2.21 -7.54 31.58
N ASP A 419 2.47 -6.42 30.91
CA ASP A 419 3.51 -5.46 31.27
C ASP A 419 3.15 -4.07 30.72
N GLU A 420 3.40 -3.01 31.49
CA GLU A 420 3.16 -1.62 31.10
C GLU A 420 4.03 -1.18 29.90
N LYS A 421 5.17 -1.85 29.68
CA LYS A 421 6.05 -1.61 28.54
C LYS A 421 5.61 -2.33 27.27
N ASN A 422 4.68 -3.28 27.36
CA ASN A 422 4.25 -4.05 26.19
C ASN A 422 3.64 -3.13 25.14
N ILE A 423 4.05 -3.31 23.88
CA ILE A 423 3.50 -2.64 22.71
C ILE A 423 2.97 -3.67 21.71
N ILE A 424 2.09 -3.25 20.82
CA ILE A 424 1.65 -4.06 19.69
C ILE A 424 2.13 -3.46 18.37
N VAL A 425 2.38 -4.33 17.41
CA VAL A 425 2.72 -3.97 16.02
C VAL A 425 1.70 -4.61 15.10
N VAL A 426 0.88 -3.81 14.43
CA VAL A 426 -0.16 -4.29 13.53
C VAL A 426 0.23 -3.96 12.10
N HIS A 427 0.17 -4.94 11.21
CA HIS A 427 0.49 -4.72 9.80
C HIS A 427 -0.41 -5.52 8.86
N CYS A 428 -0.49 -5.05 7.63
CA CYS A 428 -1.06 -5.77 6.49
C CYS A 428 -0.10 -5.64 5.31
N LYS A 429 -0.61 -5.66 4.06
CA LYS A 429 0.21 -5.34 2.88
C LYS A 429 0.69 -3.88 2.93
N GLY A 430 -0.22 -2.91 2.95
CA GLY A 430 0.11 -1.48 2.87
C GLY A 430 0.25 -0.74 4.20
N GLY A 431 -0.24 -1.33 5.30
CA GLY A 431 -0.33 -0.67 6.61
C GLY A 431 -1.35 0.49 6.63
N LYS A 432 -2.43 0.36 5.84
CA LYS A 432 -3.52 1.35 5.67
C LYS A 432 -4.86 0.72 6.10
N GLY A 433 -5.79 0.47 5.17
CA GLY A 433 -7.14 -0.11 5.36
C GLY A 433 -7.28 -1.15 6.49
N ARG A 434 -6.87 -2.41 6.25
CA ARG A 434 -6.99 -3.52 7.23
C ARG A 434 -6.39 -3.19 8.61
N THR A 435 -5.18 -2.61 8.60
CA THR A 435 -4.45 -2.19 9.80
C THR A 435 -5.23 -1.13 10.58
N GLY A 436 -5.72 -0.11 9.88
CA GLY A 436 -6.54 0.95 10.45
C GLY A 436 -7.85 0.42 11.02
N THR A 437 -8.53 -0.49 10.34
CA THR A 437 -9.78 -1.10 10.83
C THR A 437 -9.59 -1.77 12.19
N MET A 438 -8.57 -2.63 12.32
CA MET A 438 -8.30 -3.37 13.55
C MET A 438 -7.78 -2.46 14.66
N ILE A 439 -6.90 -1.51 14.35
CA ILE A 439 -6.41 -0.53 15.33
C ILE A 439 -7.57 0.34 15.84
N CYS A 440 -8.43 0.86 14.96
CA CYS A 440 -9.57 1.67 15.36
C CYS A 440 -10.56 0.88 16.25
N ALA A 441 -10.79 -0.39 15.93
CA ALA A 441 -11.59 -1.26 16.77
C ALA A 441 -11.01 -1.37 18.19
N TYR A 442 -9.70 -1.62 18.31
CA TYR A 442 -9.05 -1.69 19.62
C TYR A 442 -9.03 -0.35 20.36
N LEU A 443 -8.85 0.76 19.66
CA LEU A 443 -8.92 2.11 20.24
C LEU A 443 -10.31 2.41 20.84
N LEU A 444 -11.38 1.90 20.23
CA LEU A 444 -12.74 1.93 20.78
C LEU A 444 -12.90 0.98 21.96
N ALA A 445 -12.41 -0.26 21.84
CA ALA A 445 -12.52 -1.28 22.89
C ALA A 445 -11.79 -0.88 24.18
N SER A 446 -10.62 -0.24 24.04
CA SER A 446 -9.81 0.29 25.15
C SER A 446 -10.27 1.67 25.65
N GLU A 447 -11.42 2.14 25.20
CA GLU A 447 -12.06 3.41 25.61
C GLU A 447 -11.23 4.68 25.38
N GLN A 448 -10.20 4.61 24.54
CA GLN A 448 -9.43 5.80 24.14
C GLN A 448 -10.26 6.73 23.25
N PHE A 449 -11.24 6.17 22.53
CA PHE A 449 -12.23 6.91 21.75
C PHE A 449 -13.62 6.34 22.00
N THR A 450 -14.63 7.20 21.89
CA THR A 450 -16.04 6.82 22.06
C THR A 450 -16.77 6.65 20.74
N THR A 451 -16.35 7.37 19.69
CA THR A 451 -16.98 7.35 18.37
C THR A 451 -16.05 6.74 17.31
N ALA A 452 -16.65 6.07 16.32
CA ALA A 452 -15.91 5.53 15.19
C ALA A 452 -15.23 6.65 14.39
N GLU A 453 -15.91 7.78 14.20
CA GLU A 453 -15.39 8.94 13.45
C GLU A 453 -14.09 9.47 14.08
N ASP A 454 -14.07 9.70 15.39
CA ASP A 454 -12.87 10.21 16.08
C ASP A 454 -11.70 9.23 15.95
N SER A 455 -11.96 7.92 16.12
CA SER A 455 -10.93 6.90 15.99
C SER A 455 -10.38 6.80 14.57
N LEU A 456 -11.26 6.88 13.56
CA LEU A 456 -10.89 6.84 12.14
C LEU A 456 -10.05 8.06 11.76
N ASN A 457 -10.50 9.25 12.16
CA ASN A 457 -9.82 10.50 11.92
C ASN A 457 -8.44 10.50 12.59
N TYR A 458 -8.37 10.11 13.87
CA TYR A 458 -7.11 10.00 14.59
C TYR A 458 -6.11 9.08 13.89
N PHE A 459 -6.53 7.86 13.52
CA PHE A 459 -5.65 6.93 12.82
C PHE A 459 -5.16 7.53 11.49
N GLY A 460 -6.06 8.12 10.71
CA GLY A 460 -5.73 8.76 9.44
C GLY A 460 -4.73 9.90 9.59
N GLU A 461 -4.87 10.74 10.61
CA GLU A 461 -3.94 11.84 10.89
C GLU A 461 -2.57 11.35 11.37
N GLN A 462 -2.51 10.29 12.17
CA GLN A 462 -1.24 9.71 12.58
C GLN A 462 -0.51 9.09 11.38
N ARG A 463 -1.25 8.38 10.52
CA ARG A 463 -0.67 7.65 9.38
C ARG A 463 -0.27 8.54 8.21
N THR A 464 -0.91 9.69 8.05
CA THR A 464 -0.67 10.64 6.96
C THR A 464 0.37 11.69 7.34
N ASP A 465 1.39 11.87 6.50
CA ASP A 465 2.27 13.03 6.57
C ASP A 465 1.79 14.14 5.63
N LYS A 466 1.04 15.10 6.21
CA LYS A 466 0.50 16.26 5.49
C LYS A 466 1.59 17.24 5.01
N SER A 467 2.85 17.09 5.42
CA SER A 467 3.95 17.94 4.94
C SER A 467 4.39 17.61 3.51
N THR A 468 4.13 16.37 3.07
CA THR A 468 4.58 15.86 1.76
C THR A 468 3.44 15.84 0.73
N SER A 469 2.21 15.53 1.14
CA SER A 469 1.01 15.56 0.29
C SER A 469 -0.26 15.65 1.14
N ASN A 470 -1.35 16.15 0.56
CA ASN A 470 -2.68 16.17 1.18
C ASN A 470 -3.43 14.84 1.01
N LYS A 471 -2.85 13.84 0.34
CA LYS A 471 -3.47 12.53 0.13
C LYS A 471 -3.70 11.83 1.48
N TYR A 472 -4.92 11.39 1.74
CA TYR A 472 -5.29 10.70 2.97
C TYR A 472 -4.77 9.26 2.96
N GLN A 473 -4.08 8.84 4.02
CA GLN A 473 -3.43 7.52 4.16
C GLN A 473 -4.09 6.62 5.22
N GLY A 474 -5.33 6.92 5.61
CA GLY A 474 -6.08 6.19 6.64
C GLY A 474 -6.77 4.92 6.11
N ILE A 475 -8.01 4.70 6.52
CA ILE A 475 -8.82 3.59 6.03
C ILE A 475 -9.20 3.81 4.55
N GLU A 476 -9.16 2.72 3.77
CA GLU A 476 -9.23 2.76 2.30
C GLU A 476 -10.66 2.63 1.76
N THR A 477 -11.50 1.78 2.36
CA THR A 477 -12.82 1.46 1.80
C THR A 477 -13.97 1.89 2.72
N PRO A 478 -15.11 2.36 2.18
CA PRO A 478 -16.30 2.65 2.98
C PRO A 478 -16.78 1.48 3.83
N SER A 479 -16.69 0.24 3.32
CA SER A 479 -17.03 -0.95 4.10
C SER A 479 -16.15 -1.10 5.35
N GLN A 480 -14.85 -0.83 5.27
CA GLN A 480 -13.96 -0.85 6.43
C GLN A 480 -14.38 0.19 7.48
N SER A 481 -14.69 1.42 7.06
CA SER A 481 -15.19 2.46 7.96
C SER A 481 -16.54 2.10 8.58
N ARG A 482 -17.45 1.51 7.79
CA ARG A 482 -18.76 1.02 8.26
C ARG A 482 -18.61 -0.03 9.35
N PHE A 483 -17.65 -0.94 9.20
CA PHE A 483 -17.37 -1.99 10.19
C PHE A 483 -16.77 -1.45 11.49
N VAL A 484 -15.94 -0.39 11.43
CA VAL A 484 -15.56 0.35 12.65
C VAL A 484 -16.79 0.99 13.31
N GLY A 485 -17.73 1.53 12.51
CA GLY A 485 -19.02 2.02 12.99
C GLY A 485 -19.88 0.95 13.68
N TYR A 486 -19.97 -0.25 13.09
CA TYR A 486 -20.64 -1.39 13.72
C TYR A 486 -19.94 -1.80 15.02
N PHE A 487 -18.61 -1.84 15.03
CA PHE A 487 -17.86 -2.17 16.24
C PHE A 487 -18.03 -1.13 17.36
N ALA A 488 -18.14 0.17 17.03
CA ALA A 488 -18.48 1.19 18.01
C ALA A 488 -19.85 0.92 18.65
N GLN A 489 -20.83 0.44 17.89
CA GLN A 489 -22.13 0.02 18.44
C GLN A 489 -22.01 -1.27 19.28
N VAL A 490 -21.22 -2.25 18.85
CA VAL A 490 -20.90 -3.44 19.65
C VAL A 490 -20.33 -3.04 21.02
N LYS A 491 -19.40 -2.08 21.05
CA LYS A 491 -18.81 -1.55 22.28
C LYS A 491 -19.83 -0.77 23.11
N ASN A 492 -20.47 0.24 22.53
CA ASN A 492 -21.28 1.21 23.28
C ASN A 492 -22.67 0.69 23.65
N THR A 493 -23.32 -0.06 22.77
CA THR A 493 -24.71 -0.53 22.95
C THR A 493 -24.75 -1.95 23.52
N TYR A 494 -23.84 -2.81 23.07
CA TYR A 494 -23.84 -4.23 23.41
C TYR A 494 -22.72 -4.62 24.39
N ASN A 495 -21.98 -3.65 24.93
CA ASN A 495 -20.92 -3.85 25.91
C ASN A 495 -19.90 -4.94 25.50
N LEU A 496 -19.40 -4.85 24.27
CA LEU A 496 -18.45 -5.81 23.67
C LEU A 496 -19.00 -7.25 23.54
N HIS A 497 -20.33 -7.40 23.53
CA HIS A 497 -21.02 -8.61 23.09
C HIS A 497 -21.58 -8.42 21.68
N LEU A 498 -21.65 -9.51 20.92
CA LEU A 498 -22.26 -9.46 19.59
C LEU A 498 -23.76 -9.14 19.70
N PRO A 499 -24.30 -8.35 18.77
CA PRO A 499 -25.74 -8.12 18.72
C PRO A 499 -26.49 -9.44 18.46
N PRO A 500 -27.79 -9.52 18.82
CA PRO A 500 -28.63 -10.64 18.44
C PRO A 500 -28.62 -10.83 16.92
N ARG A 501 -28.41 -12.08 16.49
CA ARG A 501 -28.35 -12.40 15.06
C ARG A 501 -29.69 -12.13 14.39
N LYS A 502 -29.68 -11.32 13.34
CA LYS A 502 -30.83 -11.08 12.46
C LYS A 502 -30.68 -11.90 11.17
N ILE A 503 -31.69 -12.70 10.82
CA ILE A 503 -31.71 -13.51 9.60
C ILE A 503 -32.57 -12.81 8.55
N LEU A 504 -31.99 -12.53 7.39
CA LEU A 504 -32.59 -11.73 6.33
C LEU A 504 -32.52 -12.43 4.98
N ASN A 505 -33.50 -12.17 4.12
CA ASN A 505 -33.43 -12.44 2.69
C ASN A 505 -33.40 -11.12 1.93
N ILE A 506 -32.59 -11.03 0.87
CA ILE A 506 -32.66 -9.87 -0.05
C ILE A 506 -33.74 -10.12 -1.08
N ASN A 507 -34.74 -9.25 -1.18
CA ASN A 507 -35.82 -9.37 -2.17
C ASN A 507 -35.70 -8.38 -3.32
N LYS A 508 -34.97 -7.27 -3.14
CA LYS A 508 -34.91 -6.20 -4.13
C LYS A 508 -33.65 -5.36 -3.95
N PHE A 509 -33.04 -5.00 -5.08
CA PHE A 509 -32.11 -3.88 -5.18
C PHE A 509 -32.74 -2.74 -5.97
N VAL A 510 -32.48 -1.50 -5.57
CA VAL A 510 -32.77 -0.30 -6.37
C VAL A 510 -31.46 0.43 -6.60
N ILE A 511 -31.12 0.67 -7.86
CA ILE A 511 -29.95 1.45 -8.25
C ILE A 511 -30.46 2.79 -8.79
N TYR A 512 -29.97 3.86 -8.20
CA TYR A 512 -30.29 5.23 -8.59
C TYR A 512 -29.20 5.79 -9.50
N SER A 513 -29.57 6.71 -10.39
CA SER A 513 -28.68 7.35 -11.37
C SER A 513 -27.90 6.33 -12.20
N ILE A 514 -28.63 5.42 -12.85
CA ILE A 514 -28.01 4.34 -13.63
C ILE A 514 -27.55 4.82 -15.00
N HIS A 515 -28.09 5.93 -15.52
CA HIS A 515 -27.77 6.43 -16.84
C HIS A 515 -26.25 6.68 -16.98
N GLY A 516 -25.64 6.04 -17.98
CA GLY A 516 -24.19 6.10 -18.23
C GLY A 516 -23.36 5.07 -17.42
N VAL A 517 -23.97 4.35 -16.48
CA VAL A 517 -23.34 3.21 -15.79
C VAL A 517 -23.55 1.93 -16.60
N GLY A 518 -22.48 1.43 -17.21
CA GLY A 518 -22.53 0.21 -18.02
C GLY A 518 -23.38 0.43 -19.26
N LYS A 519 -24.45 -0.35 -19.45
CA LYS A 519 -25.42 -0.10 -20.52
C LYS A 519 -26.46 0.97 -20.19
N GLY A 520 -26.49 1.47 -18.96
CA GLY A 520 -27.44 2.49 -18.50
C GLY A 520 -28.85 1.97 -18.22
N ASP A 521 -29.07 0.66 -18.25
CA ASP A 521 -30.37 0.02 -17.98
C ASP A 521 -30.27 -1.16 -16.98
N GLY A 522 -29.07 -1.40 -16.44
CA GLY A 522 -28.75 -2.48 -15.52
C GLY A 522 -28.74 -3.88 -16.14
N SER A 523 -29.01 -4.04 -17.44
CA SER A 523 -29.10 -5.35 -18.10
C SER A 523 -27.76 -6.09 -18.18
N ASP A 524 -26.64 -5.37 -18.05
CA ASP A 524 -25.28 -5.91 -17.99
C ASP A 524 -24.82 -6.31 -16.58
N LEU A 525 -25.62 -6.03 -15.55
CA LEU A 525 -25.25 -6.30 -14.16
C LEU A 525 -25.55 -7.75 -13.75
N GLU A 526 -24.56 -8.38 -13.12
CA GLU A 526 -24.69 -9.62 -12.36
C GLU A 526 -24.38 -9.34 -10.89
N ILE A 527 -25.19 -9.86 -9.98
CA ILE A 527 -25.03 -9.69 -8.53
C ILE A 527 -24.52 -11.00 -7.96
N GLN A 528 -23.45 -10.93 -7.17
CA GLN A 528 -22.97 -12.05 -6.34
C GLN A 528 -23.06 -11.70 -4.86
N ILE A 529 -23.69 -12.57 -4.09
CA ILE A 529 -23.80 -12.46 -2.63
C ILE A 529 -22.86 -13.49 -2.01
N MET A 530 -21.99 -13.02 -1.12
CA MET A 530 -21.02 -13.85 -0.43
C MET A 530 -21.20 -13.75 1.09
N MET A 531 -21.06 -14.88 1.77
CA MET A 531 -21.12 -15.00 3.22
C MET A 531 -20.09 -16.07 3.63
N LYS A 532 -19.38 -15.88 4.75
CA LYS A 532 -18.32 -16.80 5.19
C LYS A 532 -17.29 -17.12 4.08
N ARG A 533 -16.88 -16.08 3.34
CA ARG A 533 -15.91 -16.14 2.22
C ARG A 533 -16.30 -17.06 1.05
N LYS A 534 -17.58 -17.44 0.95
CA LYS A 534 -18.10 -18.26 -0.16
C LYS A 534 -19.23 -17.51 -0.86
N THR A 535 -19.29 -17.64 -2.18
CA THR A 535 -20.48 -17.20 -2.94
C THR A 535 -21.63 -18.11 -2.58
N VAL A 536 -22.66 -17.54 -1.94
CA VAL A 536 -23.87 -18.27 -1.53
C VAL A 536 -25.01 -18.09 -2.53
N PHE A 537 -24.95 -17.04 -3.36
CA PHE A 537 -25.96 -16.76 -4.37
C PHE A 537 -25.40 -15.88 -5.50
N SER A 538 -25.89 -16.10 -6.72
CA SER A 538 -25.63 -15.24 -7.87
C SER A 538 -26.91 -15.05 -8.67
N CYS A 539 -27.20 -13.82 -9.10
CA CYS A 539 -28.32 -13.52 -9.98
C CYS A 539 -27.95 -12.56 -11.10
N SER A 540 -28.70 -12.62 -12.19
CA SER A 540 -28.57 -11.76 -13.35
C SER A 540 -29.91 -11.63 -14.07
N ALA A 541 -29.99 -10.82 -15.13
CA ALA A 541 -31.22 -10.64 -15.91
C ALA A 541 -31.86 -11.95 -16.41
N SER A 542 -31.07 -13.01 -16.60
CA SER A 542 -31.54 -14.32 -17.08
C SER A 542 -31.76 -15.35 -15.98
N ARG A 543 -31.40 -15.05 -14.72
CA ARG A 543 -31.39 -16.03 -13.63
C ARG A 543 -31.67 -15.40 -12.28
N TYR A 544 -32.73 -15.88 -11.63
CA TYR A 544 -33.16 -15.49 -10.26
C TYR A 544 -33.40 -13.99 -10.04
N CYS A 545 -33.33 -13.15 -11.07
CA CYS A 545 -33.57 -11.72 -10.97
C CYS A 545 -34.44 -11.23 -12.12
N LYS A 546 -35.32 -10.26 -11.84
CA LYS A 546 -36.09 -9.49 -12.83
C LYS A 546 -35.71 -8.02 -12.73
N ILE A 547 -35.05 -7.53 -13.78
CA ILE A 547 -34.58 -6.15 -13.89
C ILE A 547 -35.66 -5.31 -14.58
N VAL A 548 -36.00 -4.17 -13.98
CA VAL A 548 -36.95 -3.19 -14.49
C VAL A 548 -36.25 -1.83 -14.48
N HIS A 549 -36.02 -1.26 -15.66
CA HIS A 549 -35.46 0.08 -15.82
C HIS A 549 -36.60 1.09 -15.97
N ASP A 550 -36.57 2.13 -15.14
CA ASP A 550 -37.42 3.29 -15.24
C ASP A 550 -36.57 4.49 -15.69
N ALA A 551 -36.68 4.80 -16.98
CA ALA A 551 -35.91 5.88 -17.61
C ALA A 551 -36.37 7.29 -17.19
N GLU A 552 -37.59 7.44 -16.66
CA GLU A 552 -38.09 8.75 -16.21
C GLU A 552 -37.47 9.12 -14.86
N SER A 553 -37.35 8.15 -13.95
CA SER A 553 -36.72 8.34 -12.64
C SER A 553 -35.22 8.07 -12.62
N ASP A 554 -34.64 7.63 -13.74
CA ASP A 554 -33.25 7.17 -13.86
C ASP A 554 -32.90 6.11 -12.80
N THR A 555 -33.79 5.11 -12.66
CA THR A 555 -33.62 4.04 -11.67
C THR A 555 -33.74 2.65 -12.29
N VAL A 556 -33.01 1.71 -11.72
CA VAL A 556 -33.16 0.29 -12.02
C VAL A 556 -33.58 -0.46 -10.76
N THR A 557 -34.70 -1.16 -10.86
CA THR A 557 -35.18 -2.09 -9.83
C THR A 557 -34.86 -3.52 -10.23
N ILE A 558 -34.07 -4.21 -9.40
CA ILE A 558 -33.70 -5.62 -9.57
C ILE A 558 -34.44 -6.42 -8.51
N ASN A 559 -35.53 -7.08 -8.91
CA ASN A 559 -36.26 -7.98 -8.02
C ASN A 559 -35.53 -9.32 -7.95
N VAL A 560 -35.22 -9.78 -6.75
CA VAL A 560 -34.45 -11.00 -6.48
C VAL A 560 -35.38 -12.10 -6.01
N PHE A 561 -35.27 -13.29 -6.62
CA PHE A 561 -36.06 -14.47 -6.28
C PHE A 561 -35.16 -15.55 -5.68
N ASN A 562 -35.70 -16.31 -4.73
CA ASN A 562 -35.00 -17.43 -4.06
C ASN A 562 -33.66 -17.02 -3.42
N SER A 563 -33.59 -15.80 -2.87
CA SER A 563 -32.45 -15.35 -2.08
C SER A 563 -32.28 -16.24 -0.84
N PRO A 564 -31.05 -16.70 -0.53
CA PRO A 564 -30.81 -17.55 0.63
C PRO A 564 -30.95 -16.78 1.95
N PHE A 565 -31.06 -17.49 3.06
CA PHE A 565 -30.97 -16.90 4.39
C PHE A 565 -29.56 -16.33 4.64
N LEU A 566 -29.51 -15.03 4.89
CA LEU A 566 -28.29 -14.28 5.17
C LEU A 566 -28.24 -13.90 6.65
N TYR A 567 -27.05 -13.94 7.23
CA TYR A 567 -26.79 -13.57 8.63
C TYR A 567 -25.33 -13.13 8.79
N ASP A 568 -25.04 -12.48 9.92
CA ASP A 568 -23.74 -11.88 10.25
C ASP A 568 -23.23 -10.94 9.13
N GLU A 569 -21.97 -11.05 8.71
CA GLU A 569 -21.36 -10.26 7.64
C GLU A 569 -21.70 -10.82 6.24
N VAL A 570 -22.17 -9.93 5.38
CA VAL A 570 -22.53 -10.24 4.00
C VAL A 570 -21.84 -9.26 3.06
N LYS A 571 -21.26 -9.80 1.99
CA LYS A 571 -20.72 -9.04 0.88
C LYS A 571 -21.64 -9.13 -0.32
N VAL A 572 -21.85 -8.01 -1.00
CA VAL A 572 -22.56 -7.96 -2.28
C VAL A 572 -21.62 -7.35 -3.32
N ARG A 573 -21.38 -8.08 -4.41
CA ARG A 573 -20.56 -7.64 -5.55
C ARG A 573 -21.44 -7.45 -6.77
N PHE A 574 -21.23 -6.37 -7.49
CA PHE A 574 -21.84 -6.10 -8.79
C PHE A 574 -20.79 -6.29 -9.86
N LEU A 575 -21.05 -7.22 -10.78
CA LEU A 575 -20.20 -7.58 -11.91
C LEU A 575 -20.83 -7.05 -13.19
N SER A 576 -19.98 -6.62 -14.13
CA SER A 576 -20.38 -6.29 -15.49
C SER A 576 -19.16 -6.42 -16.41
N SER A 577 -19.39 -6.83 -17.66
CA SER A 577 -18.38 -6.80 -18.72
C SER A 577 -18.24 -5.43 -19.38
N ALA A 578 -19.20 -4.52 -19.17
CA ALA A 578 -19.23 -3.18 -19.74
C ALA A 578 -18.58 -2.12 -18.83
N LEU A 579 -18.22 -2.49 -17.60
CA LEU A 579 -17.67 -1.59 -16.59
C LEU A 579 -16.23 -1.98 -16.23
N PRO A 580 -15.36 -0.99 -15.92
CA PRO A 580 -14.02 -1.24 -15.45
C PRO A 580 -14.05 -1.95 -14.09
N ARG A 581 -13.03 -2.77 -13.84
CA ARG A 581 -12.87 -3.49 -12.57
C ARG A 581 -11.80 -2.82 -11.73
N TYR A 582 -12.01 -2.78 -10.42
CA TYR A 582 -11.08 -2.18 -9.46
C TYR A 582 -10.77 -3.17 -8.33
N TYR A 583 -10.85 -2.72 -7.07
CA TYR A 583 -10.70 -3.62 -5.94
C TYR A 583 -11.74 -4.74 -6.01
N ASP A 584 -11.32 -5.90 -5.53
CA ASP A 584 -12.11 -7.11 -5.54
C ASP A 584 -12.50 -7.60 -6.95
N ASN A 585 -11.78 -7.15 -7.99
CA ASN A 585 -11.99 -7.55 -9.39
C ASN A 585 -13.45 -7.39 -9.85
N CYS A 586 -14.11 -6.32 -9.42
CA CYS A 586 -15.46 -5.96 -9.83
C CYS A 586 -15.63 -4.44 -9.97
N PRO A 587 -16.64 -3.96 -10.72
CA PRO A 587 -17.01 -2.56 -10.78
C PRO A 587 -17.21 -1.92 -9.40
N PHE A 588 -18.08 -2.50 -8.58
CA PHE A 588 -18.32 -2.03 -7.22
C PHE A 588 -18.89 -3.15 -6.34
N TYR A 589 -18.70 -2.99 -5.03
CA TYR A 589 -19.20 -3.91 -4.02
C TYR A 589 -19.43 -3.17 -2.71
N PHE A 590 -20.00 -3.87 -1.73
CA PHE A 590 -20.06 -3.39 -0.36
C PHE A 590 -20.25 -4.55 0.62
N TRP A 591 -19.92 -4.30 1.88
CA TRP A 591 -20.21 -5.17 3.00
C TRP A 591 -21.22 -4.54 3.94
N PHE A 592 -22.07 -5.38 4.54
CA PHE A 592 -22.94 -5.00 5.64
C PHE A 592 -23.02 -6.14 6.65
N HIS A 593 -23.47 -5.83 7.87
CA HIS A 593 -23.76 -6.84 8.88
C HIS A 593 -25.26 -6.86 9.17
N THR A 594 -25.90 -8.01 8.96
CA THR A 594 -27.37 -8.20 9.01
C THR A 594 -28.01 -7.68 10.30
N SER A 595 -27.33 -7.84 11.44
CA SER A 595 -27.85 -7.43 12.76
C SER A 595 -27.94 -5.91 12.95
N PHE A 596 -27.36 -5.12 12.06
CA PHE A 596 -27.43 -3.65 12.07
C PHE A 596 -28.40 -3.09 11.03
N ILE A 597 -29.14 -3.95 10.31
CA ILE A 597 -30.13 -3.52 9.34
C ILE A 597 -31.41 -3.09 10.06
N GLN A 598 -31.75 -1.81 9.89
CA GLN A 598 -32.96 -1.17 10.40
C GLN A 598 -34.01 -1.06 9.29
N ASP A 599 -35.29 -1.08 9.66
CA ASP A 599 -36.43 -0.91 8.74
C ASP A 599 -36.42 -1.80 7.49
N ASN A 600 -35.73 -2.95 7.58
CA ASN A 600 -35.53 -3.90 6.49
C ASN A 600 -35.02 -3.24 5.19
N ARG A 601 -34.18 -2.21 5.34
CA ARG A 601 -33.63 -1.44 4.23
C ARG A 601 -32.19 -1.03 4.53
N LEU A 602 -31.36 -1.01 3.50
CA LEU A 602 -30.01 -0.43 3.52
C LEU A 602 -29.86 0.46 2.30
N TYR A 603 -29.70 1.77 2.52
CA TYR A 603 -29.40 2.73 1.47
C TYR A 603 -27.94 3.14 1.58
N LEU A 604 -27.18 3.01 0.49
CA LEU A 604 -25.78 3.39 0.40
C LEU A 604 -25.60 4.38 -0.75
N SER A 605 -25.16 5.59 -0.42
CA SER A 605 -24.76 6.59 -1.42
C SER A 605 -23.48 6.18 -2.16
N ARG A 606 -23.12 6.87 -3.25
CA ARG A 606 -21.87 6.63 -4.00
C ARG A 606 -20.65 6.56 -3.09
N ASN A 607 -20.55 7.48 -2.13
CA ASN A 607 -19.39 7.59 -1.24
C ASN A 607 -19.34 6.49 -0.18
N GLU A 608 -20.40 5.70 -0.07
CA GLU A 608 -20.55 4.58 0.84
C GLU A 608 -20.38 3.20 0.17
N LEU A 609 -20.11 3.19 -1.13
CA LEU A 609 -19.87 2.00 -1.95
C LEU A 609 -18.38 1.82 -2.23
N ASP A 610 -17.89 0.58 -2.15
CA ASP A 610 -16.49 0.26 -2.43
C ASP A 610 -16.24 0.30 -3.94
N ASN A 611 -15.22 1.07 -4.33
CA ASN A 611 -14.87 1.55 -5.68
C ASN A 611 -15.53 2.89 -6.09
N PRO A 612 -16.87 3.09 -6.07
CA PRO A 612 -17.49 4.37 -6.46
C PRO A 612 -17.11 5.57 -5.58
N HIS A 613 -16.73 5.32 -4.31
CA HIS A 613 -16.21 6.38 -3.44
C HIS A 613 -14.95 7.08 -3.97
N LYS A 614 -14.23 6.47 -4.92
CA LYS A 614 -12.99 7.03 -5.47
C LYS A 614 -13.27 8.08 -6.54
N PRO A 615 -12.67 9.29 -6.47
CA PRO A 615 -12.87 10.36 -7.44
C PRO A 615 -12.67 9.97 -8.90
N LYS A 616 -11.72 9.05 -9.19
CA LYS A 616 -11.46 8.56 -10.55
C LYS A 616 -12.65 7.88 -11.23
N THR A 617 -13.63 7.43 -10.45
CA THR A 617 -14.81 6.73 -10.95
C THR A 617 -16.00 7.65 -11.17
N TRP A 618 -15.93 8.93 -10.78
CA TRP A 618 -17.07 9.85 -10.78
C TRP A 618 -17.54 10.31 -12.17
N LYS A 619 -16.77 9.98 -13.22
CA LYS A 619 -17.24 10.10 -14.61
C LYS A 619 -18.26 9.01 -15.00
N ILE A 620 -18.26 7.89 -14.27
CA ILE A 620 -19.16 6.75 -14.47
C ILE A 620 -20.29 6.82 -13.44
N TYR A 621 -19.94 6.98 -12.15
CA TYR A 621 -20.90 7.05 -11.06
C TYR A 621 -21.09 8.50 -10.62
N ASP A 622 -22.23 9.10 -10.97
CA ASP A 622 -22.53 10.50 -10.65
C ASP A 622 -22.72 10.73 -9.12
N SER A 623 -22.97 11.96 -8.70
CA SER A 623 -23.12 12.27 -7.26
C SER A 623 -24.32 11.62 -6.59
N ASP A 624 -25.35 11.30 -7.37
CA ASP A 624 -26.65 10.83 -6.90
C ASP A 624 -26.75 9.29 -7.01
N PHE A 625 -25.76 8.65 -7.64
CA PHE A 625 -25.60 7.21 -7.72
C PHE A 625 -25.66 6.59 -6.33
N ALA A 626 -26.58 5.66 -6.15
CA ALA A 626 -26.80 4.99 -4.88
C ALA A 626 -27.35 3.59 -5.11
N VAL A 627 -27.12 2.72 -4.13
CA VAL A 627 -27.70 1.38 -4.10
C VAL A 627 -28.51 1.23 -2.84
N GLU A 628 -29.76 0.85 -3.01
CA GLU A 628 -30.65 0.44 -1.95
C GLU A 628 -30.89 -1.05 -2.00
N VAL A 629 -30.87 -1.68 -0.82
CA VAL A 629 -31.21 -3.09 -0.61
C VAL A 629 -32.45 -3.16 0.26
N CYS A 630 -33.48 -3.89 -0.18
CA CYS A 630 -34.63 -4.21 0.65
C CYS A 630 -34.58 -5.68 1.08
N PHE A 631 -34.99 -5.91 2.31
CA PHE A 631 -34.91 -7.21 2.96
C PHE A 631 -36.29 -7.70 3.40
N ASP A 632 -36.43 -9.02 3.50
CA ASP A 632 -37.48 -9.67 4.29
C ASP A 632 -36.84 -10.28 5.53
N GLU A 633 -37.40 -9.99 6.71
CA GLU A 633 -36.94 -10.55 7.97
C GLU A 633 -37.59 -11.92 8.22
N ILE A 634 -36.76 -12.91 8.51
CA ILE A 634 -37.20 -14.28 8.78
C ILE A 634 -37.16 -14.51 10.28
N LYS A 635 -38.33 -14.70 10.88
CA LYS A 635 -38.48 -15.16 12.25
C LYS A 635 -38.46 -16.69 12.24
N LEU A 636 -37.33 -17.28 12.61
CA LEU A 636 -37.18 -18.73 12.75
C LEU A 636 -37.71 -19.22 14.11
#